data_AF-A0AAN6IEK4-F1
#
_entry.id   AF-A0AAN6IEK4-F1
#
_cell.length_a   1.000
_cell.length_b   1.000
_cell.length_c   1.000
_cell.angle_alpha   90.00
_cell.angle_beta   90.00
_cell.angle_gamma   90.00
#
_symmetry.space_group_name_H-M   'P 1'
#
loop_
_entity.id
_entity.type
_entity.pdbx_description
1 polymer ?
#
loop_
_entity_poly.entity_id
_entity_poly.type
_entity_poly.pdbx_seq_one_letter_code
_entity_poly.pdbx_strand_id
1 'polypeptide(L)'
;MAVSTRNAVEDIWGERKPYKHVWPDRVDQVTIEEPETWVQAACVINGCGCDIGVKDGKIVGIRGRATDRVNRGRLGPKGLYAWKSLQHPDRLKYPMIRRNGKLERATWDEAMDLIVERTRDVQRRLTNHGIGFYTTGQLFLEEYYTLAVVGKAGLSTLHMDGNTRLCTATAAASMRESFGSDGQPGSYTDIDFTHCILMVGHNVSATQTVLWARILDRLEGPEPPTLIVIDPRKSDSAKKATLHLAPRIGTNLALLNGIQHVLFAKKYINEEYVSKHVIQREELRDVVKEYPPSKVSQITGVSEADIIEAADILGNAKSLLSTALQGVYQSNQATASACAINNINLLLGHIGRPGSGIYQMNGQPTAQNNREAGCDGEYPGFRNFSNPVHMQELADLWNIDYEHVPHWNQPTHIENMLKYIAAGSIEMFWINGTNPLVSLPNLQMTRELLTKESLFVIVQDIFPTETTAIADVVLPAAAWGEKTGCFTNVDRTVHISHKAVEPPGEAKSDFEIFADYAKRMDFRDKDGDPLITWTYPEEAFEAWKKLSKGRPCDYSGLSYDKLTGGSGIQWPCTERYPYGKERLFDDGIFFTDVEYCESFGHDLETGAPYTKDQYKAMNPAGRAILKPCHYQPEFEGVDQDYPLQLSTGRRPLHFHTRTKTGRTKELQGADPEPYVQISEKDAKKYKVKEGDLVVVESRRGKIEVPARVGLMAVGQVFIPFHFGYFDDHTGRSRAANELTRQQWDPVSKQPQFKSGAVRITKVDPSEREKVHAPELQTAAIEAKEEGNKAITQRGGPKGENERTESFLQYWLGATYASMETLRDICDHLMSRITHSDYEISSGMKIMHRIITSCLDRLGPITVKYRSENGYGRQTSLDLQKRLFPDTDVGNISGSNAYDILMALQSFYLFLGHVESHIITISPAAQATWDREFIGATDFVNTQIGRMYGWTKQQLGSRGPQTLLVPCKEAAKLKDRMKDELDTK
;
A
#
# COMPACT_ATOMS: atom_id res chain seq x y z
N MET A 1 -21.95 -23.58 -32.55
CA MET A 1 -20.99 -23.19 -33.63
C MET A 1 -19.98 -22.23 -33.03
N ALA A 2 -18.78 -22.04 -33.61
CA ALA A 2 -17.87 -21.00 -33.13
C ALA A 2 -18.46 -19.61 -33.41
N VAL A 3 -18.52 -18.75 -32.39
CA VAL A 3 -19.06 -17.37 -32.49
C VAL A 3 -18.04 -16.39 -31.92
N SER A 4 -17.75 -15.32 -32.65
CA SER A 4 -16.98 -14.18 -32.17
C SER A 4 -17.68 -12.90 -32.59
N THR A 5 -18.15 -12.10 -31.64
CA THR A 5 -18.95 -10.90 -31.96
C THR A 5 -18.13 -9.76 -32.56
N ARG A 6 -16.82 -9.73 -32.29
CA ARG A 6 -15.85 -8.79 -32.88
C ARG A 6 -14.41 -9.27 -32.72
N ASN A 7 -13.49 -8.70 -33.50
CA ASN A 7 -12.05 -8.89 -33.27
C ASN A 7 -11.55 -7.85 -32.25
N ALA A 8 -11.56 -8.20 -30.97
CA ALA A 8 -11.17 -7.28 -29.90
C ALA A 8 -9.65 -7.04 -29.80
N VAL A 9 -8.83 -7.73 -30.61
CA VAL A 9 -7.39 -7.50 -30.71
C VAL A 9 -7.10 -6.37 -31.70
N GLU A 10 -7.78 -6.36 -32.85
CA GLU A 10 -7.63 -5.32 -33.88
C GLU A 10 -8.38 -4.03 -33.52
N ASP A 11 -9.61 -4.16 -33.03
CA ASP A 11 -10.42 -3.04 -32.54
C ASP A 11 -10.82 -3.28 -31.08
N ILE A 12 -9.97 -2.79 -30.16
CA ILE A 12 -10.12 -2.98 -28.72
C ILE A 12 -11.46 -2.46 -28.20
N TRP A 13 -11.88 -1.30 -28.67
CA TRP A 13 -13.03 -0.60 -28.11
C TRP A 13 -14.32 -0.90 -28.88
N GLY A 14 -14.22 -1.39 -30.12
CA GLY A 14 -15.37 -1.74 -30.95
C GLY A 14 -16.12 -0.53 -31.47
N GLU A 15 -17.12 -0.80 -32.30
CA GLU A 15 -18.03 0.19 -32.87
C GLU A 15 -18.65 1.09 -31.77
N ARG A 16 -18.70 2.39 -32.10
CA ARG A 16 -19.28 3.42 -31.25
C ARG A 16 -20.80 3.38 -31.33
N LYS A 17 -21.45 3.45 -30.17
CA LYS A 17 -22.91 3.57 -30.09
C LYS A 17 -23.22 4.69 -29.10
N PRO A 18 -23.43 5.93 -29.60
CA PRO A 18 -23.67 7.10 -28.78
C PRO A 18 -24.70 6.88 -27.68
N TYR A 19 -24.35 7.24 -26.44
CA TYR A 19 -25.27 7.17 -25.31
C TYR A 19 -26.40 8.21 -25.45
N LYS A 20 -27.66 7.76 -25.41
CA LYS A 20 -28.87 8.61 -25.50
C LYS A 20 -29.79 8.38 -24.30
N HIS A 21 -29.26 8.53 -23.09
CA HIS A 21 -29.93 8.23 -21.81
C HIS A 21 -30.32 6.75 -21.58
N VAL A 22 -30.01 5.88 -22.55
CA VAL A 22 -30.13 4.43 -22.46
C VAL A 22 -28.86 3.83 -23.05
N TRP A 23 -28.28 2.85 -22.35
CA TRP A 23 -27.12 2.11 -22.85
C TRP A 23 -27.55 1.13 -23.93
N PRO A 24 -26.87 1.08 -25.08
CA PRO A 24 -27.24 0.18 -26.15
C PRO A 24 -26.86 -1.26 -25.82
N ASP A 25 -27.79 -2.19 -26.07
CA ASP A 25 -27.56 -3.62 -25.87
C ASP A 25 -26.42 -4.10 -26.77
N ARG A 26 -25.34 -4.56 -26.11
CA ARG A 26 -24.13 -5.11 -26.75
C ARG A 26 -23.54 -6.20 -25.86
N VAL A 27 -23.74 -7.44 -26.26
CA VAL A 27 -23.10 -8.59 -25.61
C VAL A 27 -21.87 -8.97 -26.43
N ASP A 28 -20.68 -8.72 -25.87
CA ASP A 28 -19.43 -9.21 -26.42
C ASP A 28 -19.29 -10.71 -26.06
N GLN A 29 -19.04 -11.57 -27.04
CA GLN A 29 -18.93 -13.02 -26.86
C GLN A 29 -17.85 -13.61 -27.77
N VAL A 30 -17.12 -14.59 -27.23
CA VAL A 30 -16.23 -15.49 -27.97
C VAL A 30 -16.47 -16.92 -27.52
N THR A 31 -16.75 -17.82 -28.46
CA THR A 31 -16.93 -19.27 -28.27
C THR A 31 -16.19 -20.03 -29.36
N ILE A 32 -15.59 -21.16 -28.99
CA ILE A 32 -14.98 -22.10 -29.96
C ILE A 32 -15.96 -23.21 -30.35
N GLU A 33 -16.93 -23.50 -29.49
CA GLU A 33 -18.01 -24.46 -29.70
C GLU A 33 -19.30 -23.98 -29.05
N GLU A 34 -20.43 -24.63 -29.35
CA GLU A 34 -21.70 -24.34 -28.67
C GLU A 34 -21.63 -24.80 -27.20
N PRO A 35 -21.84 -23.93 -26.20
CA PRO A 35 -21.89 -24.35 -24.80
C PRO A 35 -23.17 -25.13 -24.47
N GLU A 36 -23.08 -26.11 -23.57
CA GLU A 36 -24.23 -26.81 -22.98
C GLU A 36 -24.86 -25.99 -21.86
N THR A 37 -24.01 -25.26 -21.13
CA THR A 37 -24.43 -24.41 -20.01
C THR A 37 -23.62 -23.11 -20.00
N TRP A 38 -24.22 -22.08 -19.40
CA TRP A 38 -23.58 -20.81 -19.12
C TRP A 38 -23.54 -20.61 -17.60
N VAL A 39 -22.34 -20.54 -17.03
CA VAL A 39 -22.11 -20.39 -15.60
C VAL A 39 -21.74 -18.95 -15.29
N GLN A 40 -22.48 -18.32 -14.38
CA GLN A 40 -22.22 -16.94 -13.98
C GLN A 40 -20.85 -16.80 -13.31
N ALA A 41 -20.08 -15.82 -13.76
CA ALA A 41 -18.78 -15.48 -13.21
C ALA A 41 -18.52 -13.97 -13.31
N ALA A 42 -17.31 -13.58 -12.95
CA ALA A 42 -16.78 -12.32 -13.43
C ALA A 42 -15.28 -12.38 -13.69
N CYS A 43 -14.85 -11.48 -14.55
CA CYS A 43 -13.48 -11.46 -15.03
C CYS A 43 -12.51 -10.92 -13.95
N VAL A 44 -11.66 -11.79 -13.42
CA VAL A 44 -10.51 -11.44 -12.54
C VAL A 44 -9.35 -10.74 -13.26
N ILE A 45 -9.65 -10.01 -14.33
CA ILE A 45 -8.71 -9.09 -14.99
C ILE A 45 -9.20 -7.64 -14.92
N ASN A 46 -10.45 -7.37 -15.29
CA ASN A 46 -11.02 -6.02 -15.34
C ASN A 46 -12.27 -5.81 -14.45
N GLY A 47 -12.74 -6.84 -13.74
CA GLY A 47 -13.89 -6.74 -12.82
C GLY A 47 -15.25 -6.63 -13.51
N CYS A 48 -15.39 -7.27 -14.68
CA CYS A 48 -16.62 -7.26 -15.49
C CYS A 48 -17.48 -8.50 -15.24
N GLY A 49 -18.79 -8.35 -15.10
CA GLY A 49 -19.72 -9.48 -15.04
C GLY A 49 -19.78 -10.26 -16.36
N CYS A 50 -19.64 -11.58 -16.30
CA CYS A 50 -19.62 -12.45 -17.47
C CYS A 50 -20.27 -13.82 -17.19
N ASP A 51 -20.53 -14.58 -18.24
CA ASP A 51 -20.84 -16.00 -18.14
C ASP A 51 -19.74 -16.82 -18.84
N ILE A 52 -19.35 -17.93 -18.23
CA ILE A 52 -18.43 -18.93 -18.79
C ILE A 52 -19.27 -20.01 -19.46
N GLY A 53 -19.03 -20.24 -20.75
CA GLY A 53 -19.69 -21.31 -21.50
C GLY A 53 -18.95 -22.63 -21.30
N VAL A 54 -19.66 -23.67 -20.88
CA VAL A 54 -19.09 -24.99 -20.57
C VAL A 54 -19.73 -26.07 -21.45
N LYS A 55 -18.90 -27.01 -21.92
CA LYS A 55 -19.30 -28.23 -22.62
C LYS A 55 -18.30 -29.35 -22.32
N ASP A 56 -18.79 -30.56 -22.07
CA ASP A 56 -17.94 -31.72 -21.74
C ASP A 56 -16.95 -31.44 -20.58
N GLY A 57 -17.40 -30.69 -19.57
CA GLY A 57 -16.59 -30.28 -18.42
C GLY A 57 -15.46 -29.29 -18.74
N LYS A 58 -15.44 -28.69 -19.93
CA LYS A 58 -14.41 -27.74 -20.39
C LYS A 58 -15.03 -26.39 -20.73
N ILE A 59 -14.26 -25.32 -20.51
CA ILE A 59 -14.62 -23.99 -20.97
C ILE A 59 -14.54 -23.95 -22.50
N VAL A 60 -15.63 -23.56 -23.17
CA VAL A 60 -15.69 -23.41 -24.63
C VAL A 60 -16.04 -21.99 -25.06
N GLY A 61 -16.27 -21.08 -24.12
CA GLY A 61 -16.42 -19.67 -24.43
C GLY A 61 -16.70 -18.78 -23.24
N ILE A 62 -16.88 -17.50 -23.53
CA ILE A 62 -17.24 -16.46 -22.58
C ILE A 62 -18.16 -15.44 -23.25
N ARG A 63 -19.10 -14.86 -22.49
CA ARG A 63 -19.89 -13.70 -22.91
C ARG A 63 -20.02 -12.68 -21.78
N GLY A 64 -20.16 -11.40 -22.11
CA GLY A 64 -20.53 -10.39 -21.12
C GLY A 64 -22.00 -10.49 -20.73
N ARG A 65 -22.35 -10.05 -19.51
CA ARG A 65 -23.74 -10.03 -19.04
C ARG A 65 -24.38 -8.67 -19.34
N ALA A 66 -25.41 -8.63 -20.19
CA ALA A 66 -26.10 -7.37 -20.55
C ALA A 66 -26.72 -6.64 -19.34
N THR A 67 -27.17 -7.42 -18.35
CA THR A 67 -27.80 -6.92 -17.12
C THR A 67 -26.81 -6.29 -16.13
N ASP A 68 -25.52 -6.52 -16.31
CA ASP A 68 -24.49 -6.06 -15.38
C ASP A 68 -24.27 -4.55 -15.42
N ARG A 69 -24.24 -3.90 -14.26
CA ARG A 69 -24.11 -2.44 -14.13
C ARG A 69 -22.75 -1.90 -14.58
N VAL A 70 -21.69 -2.71 -14.48
CA VAL A 70 -20.31 -2.29 -14.73
C VAL A 70 -20.01 -2.35 -16.21
N ASN A 71 -20.28 -3.49 -16.87
CA ASN A 71 -19.90 -3.69 -18.26
C ASN A 71 -21.04 -3.67 -19.27
N ARG A 72 -22.31 -3.83 -18.85
CA ARG A 72 -23.48 -3.82 -19.75
C ARG A 72 -23.31 -4.75 -20.96
N GLY A 73 -22.74 -5.93 -20.73
CA GLY A 73 -22.46 -6.93 -21.77
C GLY A 73 -21.13 -6.77 -22.51
N ARG A 74 -20.42 -5.65 -22.36
CA ARG A 74 -19.12 -5.43 -23.02
C ARG A 74 -17.99 -6.18 -22.34
N LEU A 75 -17.00 -6.63 -23.11
CA LEU A 75 -15.76 -7.22 -22.61
C LEU A 75 -14.59 -6.68 -23.42
N GLY A 76 -13.48 -6.35 -22.74
CA GLY A 76 -12.22 -6.02 -23.41
C GLY A 76 -11.52 -7.26 -23.98
N PRO A 77 -10.43 -7.10 -24.75
CA PRO A 77 -9.67 -8.22 -25.33
C PRO A 77 -9.26 -9.27 -24.28
N LYS A 78 -8.77 -8.80 -23.13
CA LYS A 78 -8.41 -9.69 -22.02
C LYS A 78 -9.61 -10.46 -21.47
N GLY A 79 -10.77 -9.83 -21.35
CA GLY A 79 -11.98 -10.50 -20.91
C GLY A 79 -12.44 -11.58 -21.91
N LEU A 80 -12.36 -11.30 -23.20
CA LEU A 80 -12.81 -12.21 -24.26
C LEU A 80 -11.89 -13.42 -24.50
N TYR A 81 -10.58 -13.27 -24.26
CA TYR A 81 -9.61 -14.30 -24.64
C TYR A 81 -8.85 -14.93 -23.47
N ALA A 82 -8.68 -14.27 -22.32
CA ALA A 82 -7.81 -14.79 -21.25
C ALA A 82 -8.33 -16.06 -20.57
N TRP A 83 -9.61 -16.42 -20.74
CA TRP A 83 -10.12 -17.72 -20.27
C TRP A 83 -9.39 -18.89 -20.95
N LYS A 84 -8.85 -18.69 -22.16
CA LYS A 84 -8.10 -19.73 -22.90
C LYS A 84 -6.84 -20.17 -22.16
N SER A 85 -6.22 -19.29 -21.36
CA SER A 85 -5.05 -19.67 -20.58
C SER A 85 -5.37 -20.73 -19.52
N LEU A 86 -6.62 -20.83 -19.04
CA LEU A 86 -7.01 -21.81 -18.02
C LEU A 86 -6.84 -23.25 -18.53
N GLN A 87 -6.92 -23.44 -19.86
CA GLN A 87 -6.74 -24.72 -20.54
C GLN A 87 -5.30 -24.96 -21.03
N HIS A 88 -4.38 -24.05 -20.73
CA HIS A 88 -2.99 -24.18 -21.18
C HIS A 88 -2.31 -25.40 -20.53
N PRO A 89 -1.51 -26.19 -21.26
CA PRO A 89 -0.87 -27.39 -20.72
C PRO A 89 0.08 -27.12 -19.55
N ASP A 90 0.72 -25.95 -19.52
CA ASP A 90 1.63 -25.51 -18.44
C ASP A 90 0.98 -25.32 -17.07
N ARG A 91 -0.33 -25.48 -16.90
CA ARG A 91 -0.96 -25.32 -15.59
C ARG A 91 -0.29 -26.20 -14.54
N LEU A 92 -0.06 -25.65 -13.35
CA LEU A 92 0.41 -26.43 -12.20
C LEU A 92 -0.70 -27.41 -11.78
N LYS A 93 -0.34 -28.69 -11.66
CA LYS A 93 -1.30 -29.79 -11.39
C LYS A 93 -1.08 -30.47 -10.04
N TYR A 94 0.13 -30.40 -9.49
CA TYR A 94 0.53 -31.16 -8.31
C TYR A 94 1.43 -30.28 -7.43
N PRO A 95 1.40 -30.47 -6.11
CA PRO A 95 2.42 -29.91 -5.22
C PRO A 95 3.82 -30.32 -5.68
N MET A 96 4.80 -29.45 -5.47
CA MET A 96 6.20 -29.73 -5.72
C MET A 96 7.06 -29.30 -4.54
N ILE A 97 8.07 -30.09 -4.19
CA ILE A 97 9.04 -29.78 -3.14
C ILE A 97 10.44 -29.77 -3.78
N ARG A 98 11.27 -28.80 -3.40
CA ARG A 98 12.66 -28.77 -3.83
C ARG A 98 13.50 -29.78 -3.04
N ARG A 99 14.01 -30.78 -3.75
CA ARG A 99 14.89 -31.83 -3.23
C ARG A 99 16.17 -31.85 -4.06
N ASN A 100 17.34 -31.82 -3.43
CA ASN A 100 18.64 -31.82 -4.12
C ASN A 100 18.74 -30.73 -5.22
N GLY A 101 18.21 -29.55 -4.95
CA GLY A 101 18.18 -28.42 -5.87
C GLY A 101 17.08 -28.45 -6.93
N LYS A 102 16.33 -29.55 -7.10
CA LYS A 102 15.29 -29.66 -8.14
C LYS A 102 13.89 -29.69 -7.55
N LEU A 103 12.93 -29.05 -8.22
CA LEU A 103 11.52 -29.19 -7.90
C LEU A 103 11.00 -30.54 -8.39
N GLU A 104 10.56 -31.37 -7.46
CA GLU A 104 10.01 -32.70 -7.73
C GLU A 104 8.55 -32.74 -7.29
N ARG A 105 7.72 -33.52 -7.99
CA ARG A 105 6.32 -33.74 -7.59
C ARG A 105 6.26 -34.31 -6.17
N ALA A 106 5.34 -33.79 -5.37
CA ALA A 106 5.02 -34.24 -4.03
C ALA A 106 3.50 -34.43 -3.90
N THR A 107 3.09 -35.14 -2.86
CA THR A 107 1.70 -35.18 -2.41
C THR A 107 1.35 -33.91 -1.62
N TRP A 108 0.05 -33.64 -1.47
CA TRP A 108 -0.43 -32.55 -0.60
C TRP A 108 0.01 -32.73 0.85
N ASP A 109 0.00 -33.97 1.37
CA ASP A 109 0.43 -34.25 2.74
C ASP A 109 1.91 -33.93 2.93
N GLU A 110 2.79 -34.43 2.05
CA GLU A 110 4.23 -34.11 2.13
C GLU A 110 4.51 -32.60 2.09
N ALA A 111 3.83 -31.87 1.20
CA ALA A 111 4.05 -30.44 1.03
C ALA A 111 3.55 -29.65 2.24
N MET A 112 2.34 -29.94 2.72
CA MET A 112 1.74 -29.23 3.85
C MET A 112 2.40 -29.59 5.18
N ASP A 113 2.82 -30.84 5.37
CA ASP A 113 3.54 -31.26 6.57
C ASP A 113 4.90 -30.57 6.66
N LEU A 114 5.62 -30.44 5.53
CA LEU A 114 6.86 -29.66 5.48
C LEU A 114 6.62 -28.18 5.81
N ILE A 115 5.55 -27.57 5.29
CA ILE A 115 5.19 -26.17 5.60
C ILE A 115 4.89 -26.01 7.10
N VAL A 116 4.14 -26.93 7.70
CA VAL A 116 3.79 -26.91 9.13
C VAL A 116 5.02 -27.14 10.00
N GLU A 117 5.89 -28.08 9.63
CA GLU A 117 7.16 -28.33 10.30
C GLU A 117 8.03 -27.06 10.31
N ARG A 118 8.19 -26.41 9.15
CA ARG A 118 8.96 -25.17 9.02
C ARG A 118 8.34 -23.99 9.75
N THR A 119 7.01 -23.88 9.73
CA THR A 119 6.29 -22.88 10.53
C THR A 119 6.63 -23.04 12.02
N ARG A 120 6.48 -24.26 12.55
CA ARG A 120 6.74 -24.56 13.97
C ARG A 120 8.21 -24.37 14.33
N ASP A 121 9.12 -24.67 13.41
CA ASP A 121 10.54 -24.43 13.60
C ASP A 121 10.89 -22.94 13.73
N VAL A 122 10.40 -22.13 12.80
CA VAL A 122 10.59 -20.67 12.85
C VAL A 122 9.96 -20.09 14.11
N GLN A 123 8.74 -20.51 14.47
CA GLN A 123 8.07 -20.11 15.72
C GLN A 123 8.94 -20.36 16.95
N ARG A 124 9.56 -21.54 17.06
CA ARG A 124 10.43 -21.89 18.19
C ARG A 124 11.69 -21.02 18.27
N ARG A 125 12.25 -20.59 17.12
CA ARG A 125 13.52 -19.86 17.06
C ARG A 125 13.37 -18.34 17.08
N LEU A 126 12.36 -17.80 16.39
CA LEU A 126 12.21 -16.37 16.11
C LEU A 126 10.83 -15.79 16.45
N THR A 127 9.85 -16.60 16.89
CA THR A 127 8.40 -16.30 16.99
C THR A 127 7.69 -16.23 15.62
N ASN A 128 6.38 -15.88 15.62
CA ASN A 128 5.58 -15.70 14.40
C ASN A 128 6.05 -14.52 13.54
N HIS A 129 6.90 -13.64 14.08
CA HIS A 129 7.55 -12.57 13.32
C HIS A 129 8.62 -13.08 12.35
N GLY A 130 9.03 -14.34 12.48
CA GLY A 130 9.86 -15.00 11.47
C GLY A 130 9.11 -15.36 10.17
N ILE A 131 7.80 -15.15 10.11
CA ILE A 131 6.92 -15.61 9.03
C ILE A 131 6.24 -14.40 8.37
N GLY A 132 6.38 -14.28 7.06
CA GLY A 132 5.72 -13.26 6.24
C GLY A 132 4.86 -13.82 5.11
N PHE A 133 3.77 -13.12 4.78
CA PHE A 133 2.90 -13.40 3.65
C PHE A 133 2.96 -12.26 2.63
N TYR A 134 3.19 -12.61 1.36
CA TYR A 134 3.13 -11.68 0.24
C TYR A 134 2.07 -12.10 -0.78
N THR A 135 0.93 -11.43 -0.70
CA THR A 135 -0.29 -11.81 -1.41
C THR A 135 -0.54 -10.98 -2.67
N THR A 136 -1.78 -11.04 -3.18
CA THR A 136 -2.18 -10.49 -4.46
C THR A 136 -3.49 -9.71 -4.37
N GLY A 137 -3.84 -8.96 -5.43
CA GLY A 137 -5.16 -8.35 -5.63
C GLY A 137 -6.06 -9.15 -6.58
N GLN A 138 -5.90 -10.49 -6.57
CA GLN A 138 -6.51 -11.42 -7.54
C GLN A 138 -7.25 -12.63 -6.91
N LEU A 139 -7.33 -12.73 -5.59
CA LEU A 139 -8.14 -13.76 -4.90
C LEU A 139 -9.60 -13.33 -4.73
N PHE A 140 -10.45 -14.25 -4.28
CA PHE A 140 -11.81 -13.97 -3.84
C PHE A 140 -11.87 -13.56 -2.37
N LEU A 141 -12.97 -12.92 -1.98
CA LEU A 141 -13.21 -12.39 -0.65
C LEU A 141 -13.06 -13.45 0.44
N GLU A 142 -13.61 -14.63 0.22
CA GLU A 142 -13.58 -15.77 1.14
C GLU A 142 -12.15 -16.25 1.39
N GLU A 143 -11.32 -16.20 0.36
CA GLU A 143 -9.90 -16.57 0.41
C GLU A 143 -9.10 -15.54 1.20
N TYR A 144 -9.33 -14.25 0.94
CA TYR A 144 -8.69 -13.18 1.73
C TYR A 144 -9.15 -13.20 3.18
N TYR A 145 -10.45 -13.37 3.44
CA TYR A 145 -10.94 -13.38 4.80
C TYR A 145 -10.40 -14.56 5.59
N THR A 146 -10.34 -15.75 4.97
CA THR A 146 -9.69 -16.92 5.57
C THR A 146 -8.21 -16.66 5.84
N LEU A 147 -7.47 -16.07 4.88
CA LEU A 147 -6.07 -15.72 5.06
C LEU A 147 -5.86 -14.68 6.17
N ALA A 148 -6.75 -13.69 6.28
CA ALA A 148 -6.69 -12.68 7.33
C ALA A 148 -6.84 -13.31 8.72
N VAL A 149 -7.75 -14.27 8.89
CA VAL A 149 -7.90 -14.99 10.16
C VAL A 149 -6.71 -15.92 10.42
N VAL A 150 -6.22 -16.64 9.41
CA VAL A 150 -5.00 -17.46 9.53
C VAL A 150 -3.79 -16.64 9.98
N GLY A 151 -3.54 -15.51 9.33
CA GLY A 151 -2.37 -14.69 9.62
C GLY A 151 -2.51 -13.84 10.89
N LYS A 152 -3.61 -13.10 11.03
CA LYS A 152 -3.77 -12.12 12.13
C LYS A 152 -4.30 -12.75 13.42
N ALA A 153 -5.15 -13.77 13.36
CA ALA A 153 -5.69 -14.42 14.55
C ALA A 153 -4.98 -15.74 14.88
N GLY A 154 -4.68 -16.57 13.86
CA GLY A 154 -4.03 -17.87 14.06
C GLY A 154 -2.53 -17.76 14.35
N LEU A 155 -1.81 -17.02 13.51
CA LEU A 155 -0.38 -16.76 13.67
C LEU A 155 -0.07 -15.47 14.43
N SER A 156 -1.03 -14.60 14.68
CA SER A 156 -0.77 -13.28 15.30
C SER A 156 0.43 -12.55 14.67
N THR A 157 0.58 -12.61 13.34
CA THR A 157 1.70 -11.96 12.63
C THR A 157 1.30 -10.59 12.09
N LEU A 158 2.22 -9.63 12.20
CA LEU A 158 2.15 -8.31 11.58
C LEU A 158 2.60 -8.32 10.10
N HIS A 159 3.19 -9.41 9.64
CA HIS A 159 3.91 -9.48 8.38
C HIS A 159 3.02 -10.03 7.26
N MET A 160 1.99 -9.25 6.92
CA MET A 160 1.14 -9.51 5.75
C MET A 160 1.09 -8.25 4.86
N ASP A 161 1.34 -8.41 3.57
CA ASP A 161 1.14 -7.35 2.58
C ASP A 161 0.90 -8.01 1.21
N GLY A 162 0.51 -7.24 0.21
CA GLY A 162 0.24 -7.77 -1.13
C GLY A 162 0.83 -6.92 -2.24
N ASN A 163 0.80 -7.43 -3.47
CA ASN A 163 1.13 -6.63 -4.65
C ASN A 163 0.15 -5.46 -4.88
N THR A 164 -0.95 -5.39 -4.12
CA THR A 164 -1.80 -4.22 -3.97
C THR A 164 -1.02 -3.04 -3.41
N ARG A 165 0.03 -3.25 -2.58
CA ARG A 165 1.02 -2.23 -2.21
C ARG A 165 1.64 -1.55 -3.42
N LEU A 166 1.97 -2.35 -4.44
CA LEU A 166 2.61 -1.88 -5.67
C LEU A 166 1.65 -1.11 -6.58
N CYS A 167 0.34 -1.21 -6.34
CA CYS A 167 -0.67 -0.78 -7.30
C CYS A 167 -1.68 0.23 -6.72
N THR A 168 -2.29 -0.06 -5.58
CA THR A 168 -3.51 0.61 -5.09
C THR A 168 -3.40 1.09 -3.64
N ALA A 169 -2.24 0.98 -3.00
CA ALA A 169 -2.03 1.50 -1.64
C ALA A 169 -2.22 3.03 -1.57
N THR A 170 -1.75 3.77 -2.58
CA THR A 170 -1.96 5.23 -2.65
C THR A 170 -3.44 5.60 -2.78
N ALA A 171 -4.24 4.79 -3.49
CA ALA A 171 -5.68 5.00 -3.57
C ALA A 171 -6.32 4.92 -2.18
N ALA A 172 -6.03 3.85 -1.42
CA ALA A 172 -6.55 3.65 -0.07
C ALA A 172 -6.07 4.73 0.91
N ALA A 173 -4.77 5.04 0.88
CA ALA A 173 -4.18 6.09 1.70
C ALA A 173 -4.90 7.43 1.45
N SER A 174 -5.07 7.86 0.20
CA SER A 174 -5.73 9.13 -0.11
C SER A 174 -7.19 9.20 0.37
N MET A 175 -7.90 8.06 0.34
CA MET A 175 -9.28 7.97 0.84
C MET A 175 -9.32 8.09 2.36
N ARG A 176 -8.41 7.40 3.07
CA ARG A 176 -8.27 7.55 4.53
C ARG A 176 -7.89 8.97 4.94
N GLU A 177 -6.95 9.59 4.23
CA GLU A 177 -6.50 10.95 4.53
C GLU A 177 -7.60 12.00 4.34
N SER A 178 -8.42 11.88 3.28
CA SER A 178 -9.47 12.86 2.98
C SER A 178 -10.82 12.56 3.63
N PHE A 179 -11.18 11.29 3.79
CA PHE A 179 -12.53 10.83 4.15
C PHE A 179 -12.58 9.93 5.38
N GLY A 180 -11.42 9.63 5.99
CA GLY A 180 -11.30 8.85 7.22
C GLY A 180 -11.32 7.33 7.03
N SER A 181 -11.74 6.83 5.86
CA SER A 181 -11.68 5.40 5.51
C SER A 181 -11.62 5.22 3.98
N ASP A 182 -11.13 4.07 3.53
CA ASP A 182 -11.27 3.62 2.15
C ASP A 182 -12.75 3.44 1.76
N GLY A 183 -13.03 3.56 0.46
CA GLY A 183 -14.37 3.50 -0.10
C GLY A 183 -14.58 4.57 -1.17
N GLN A 184 -14.64 4.14 -2.44
CA GLN A 184 -14.63 5.02 -3.61
C GLN A 184 -15.92 5.85 -3.73
N PRO A 185 -15.96 7.17 -3.46
CA PRO A 185 -17.22 7.88 -3.25
C PRO A 185 -18.21 7.85 -4.43
N GLY A 186 -17.68 7.83 -5.65
CA GLY A 186 -18.47 7.83 -6.88
C GLY A 186 -19.11 6.47 -7.21
N SER A 187 -19.85 6.46 -8.31
CA SER A 187 -20.39 5.24 -8.93
C SER A 187 -20.24 5.30 -10.43
N TYR A 188 -19.88 4.20 -11.10
CA TYR A 188 -19.76 4.11 -12.56
C TYR A 188 -20.96 4.66 -13.35
N THR A 189 -22.15 4.79 -12.75
CA THR A 189 -23.29 5.49 -13.35
C THR A 189 -23.07 7.00 -13.51
N ASP A 190 -22.17 7.62 -12.75
CA ASP A 190 -21.81 9.04 -12.85
C ASP A 190 -21.23 9.42 -14.22
N ILE A 191 -20.63 8.48 -14.93
CA ILE A 191 -20.15 8.68 -16.31
C ILE A 191 -21.32 9.05 -17.24
N ASP A 192 -22.53 8.61 -16.92
CA ASP A 192 -23.70 8.72 -17.78
C ASP A 192 -24.20 10.16 -17.88
N PHE A 193 -23.89 11.02 -16.92
CA PHE A 193 -24.42 12.39 -16.85
C PHE A 193 -23.43 13.42 -16.26
N THR A 194 -22.17 13.06 -16.02
CA THR A 194 -21.16 14.05 -15.66
C THR A 194 -20.95 15.08 -16.77
N HIS A 195 -20.71 16.32 -16.39
CA HIS A 195 -20.39 17.42 -17.30
C HIS A 195 -18.88 17.54 -17.55
N CYS A 196 -18.06 17.15 -16.57
CA CYS A 196 -16.60 17.21 -16.67
C CYS A 196 -15.97 15.92 -16.14
N ILE A 197 -15.05 15.37 -16.91
CA ILE A 197 -14.19 14.26 -16.48
C ILE A 197 -12.76 14.77 -16.36
N LEU A 198 -12.18 14.67 -15.17
CA LEU A 198 -10.77 14.96 -14.90
C LEU A 198 -9.99 13.65 -14.75
N MET A 199 -9.11 13.35 -15.69
CA MET A 199 -8.22 12.18 -15.62
C MET A 199 -6.81 12.61 -15.27
N VAL A 200 -6.26 12.11 -14.16
CA VAL A 200 -4.90 12.47 -13.71
C VAL A 200 -4.03 11.23 -13.62
N GLY A 201 -2.97 11.17 -14.43
CA GLY A 201 -2.08 10.00 -14.50
C GLY A 201 -2.81 8.69 -14.82
N HIS A 202 -3.93 8.76 -15.55
CA HIS A 202 -4.80 7.64 -15.83
C HIS A 202 -5.02 7.46 -17.33
N ASN A 203 -4.21 6.60 -17.94
CA ASN A 203 -4.44 6.12 -19.31
C ASN A 203 -5.53 5.03 -19.31
N VAL A 204 -6.78 5.46 -19.19
CA VAL A 204 -7.96 4.58 -19.09
C VAL A 204 -8.12 3.71 -20.35
N SER A 205 -7.68 4.17 -21.53
CA SER A 205 -7.81 3.41 -22.78
C SER A 205 -7.01 2.11 -22.78
N ALA A 206 -5.86 2.09 -22.10
CA ALA A 206 -5.00 0.92 -21.97
C ALA A 206 -5.27 0.10 -20.69
N THR A 207 -5.83 0.73 -19.66
CA THR A 207 -5.95 0.11 -18.33
C THR A 207 -7.36 -0.37 -18.01
N GLN A 208 -8.40 0.28 -18.53
CA GLN A 208 -9.81 0.00 -18.26
C GLN A 208 -10.63 0.09 -19.56
N THR A 209 -10.30 -0.80 -20.51
CA THR A 209 -10.85 -0.78 -21.89
C THR A 209 -12.38 -0.73 -21.98
N VAL A 210 -13.09 -1.34 -21.03
CA VAL A 210 -14.57 -1.35 -20.98
C VAL A 210 -15.10 0.01 -20.50
N LEU A 211 -14.50 0.57 -19.44
CA LEU A 211 -14.82 1.91 -18.95
C LEU A 211 -14.53 2.96 -20.02
N TRP A 212 -13.41 2.83 -20.72
CA TRP A 212 -13.07 3.73 -21.83
C TRP A 212 -14.06 3.63 -22.98
N ALA A 213 -14.54 2.43 -23.33
CA ALA A 213 -15.59 2.29 -24.34
C ALA A 213 -16.89 3.02 -23.92
N ARG A 214 -17.26 2.99 -22.63
CA ARG A 214 -18.38 3.75 -22.06
C ARG A 214 -18.15 5.26 -22.18
N ILE A 215 -16.95 5.74 -21.87
CA ILE A 215 -16.58 7.16 -21.99
C ILE A 215 -16.59 7.62 -23.44
N LEU A 216 -16.06 6.84 -24.37
CA LEU A 216 -16.11 7.14 -25.80
C LEU A 216 -17.56 7.27 -26.31
N ASP A 217 -18.45 6.36 -25.90
CA ASP A 217 -19.88 6.47 -26.25
C ASP A 217 -20.56 7.69 -25.62
N ARG A 218 -20.06 8.19 -24.47
CA ARG A 218 -20.50 9.47 -23.90
C ARG A 218 -19.99 10.67 -24.68
N LEU A 219 -18.73 10.64 -25.13
CA LEU A 219 -18.13 11.71 -25.93
C LEU A 219 -18.78 11.85 -27.31
N GLU A 220 -19.36 10.77 -27.85
CA GLU A 220 -20.09 10.78 -29.12
C GLU A 220 -21.61 10.96 -28.94
N GLY A 221 -22.07 11.05 -27.69
CA GLY A 221 -23.45 11.34 -27.32
C GLY A 221 -23.88 12.78 -27.62
N PRO A 222 -25.17 13.10 -27.46
CA PRO A 222 -25.70 14.45 -27.70
C PRO A 222 -25.20 15.48 -26.67
N GLU A 223 -24.80 15.02 -25.49
CA GLU A 223 -24.30 15.86 -24.39
C GLU A 223 -22.93 15.34 -23.92
N PRO A 224 -21.85 15.58 -24.69
CA PRO A 224 -20.52 15.07 -24.35
C PRO A 224 -19.95 15.82 -23.14
N PRO A 225 -19.33 15.11 -22.18
CA PRO A 225 -18.61 15.77 -21.10
C PRO A 225 -17.34 16.46 -21.63
N THR A 226 -16.95 17.56 -21.00
CA THR A 226 -15.60 18.12 -21.16
C THR A 226 -14.59 17.14 -20.56
N LEU A 227 -13.54 16.81 -21.31
CA LEU A 227 -12.52 15.85 -20.87
C LEU A 227 -11.17 16.54 -20.67
N ILE A 228 -10.71 16.60 -19.42
CA ILE A 228 -9.35 17.05 -19.07
C ILE A 228 -8.49 15.82 -18.81
N VAL A 229 -7.33 15.73 -19.47
CA VAL A 229 -6.36 14.66 -19.25
C VAL A 229 -5.02 15.26 -18.84
N ILE A 230 -4.51 14.84 -17.69
CA ILE A 230 -3.16 15.13 -17.19
C ILE A 230 -2.32 13.86 -17.36
N ASP A 231 -1.46 13.82 -18.38
CA ASP A 231 -0.61 12.67 -18.70
C ASP A 231 0.64 13.18 -19.45
N PRO A 232 1.88 12.89 -19.02
CA PRO A 232 3.07 13.26 -19.78
C PRO A 232 3.06 12.73 -21.23
N ARG A 233 2.35 11.62 -21.47
CA ARG A 233 2.25 10.99 -22.79
C ARG A 233 0.98 11.43 -23.50
N LYS A 234 1.08 11.59 -24.82
CA LYS A 234 -0.11 11.75 -25.70
C LYS A 234 -0.77 10.38 -25.97
N SER A 235 -1.31 9.78 -24.92
CA SER A 235 -2.05 8.50 -24.94
C SER A 235 -3.36 8.61 -25.75
N ASP A 236 -4.02 7.48 -26.06
CA ASP A 236 -5.30 7.53 -26.78
C ASP A 236 -6.40 8.23 -25.99
N SER A 237 -6.32 8.20 -24.65
CA SER A 237 -7.16 9.03 -23.79
C SER A 237 -6.85 10.52 -23.96
N ALA A 238 -5.57 10.91 -23.93
CA ALA A 238 -5.16 12.30 -24.13
C ALA A 238 -5.55 12.86 -25.52
N LYS A 239 -5.50 12.03 -26.58
CA LYS A 239 -5.91 12.42 -27.93
C LYS A 239 -7.39 12.79 -28.06
N LYS A 240 -8.24 12.32 -27.14
CA LYS A 240 -9.68 12.62 -27.09
C LYS A 240 -10.02 13.75 -26.11
N ALA A 241 -9.03 14.26 -25.37
CA ALA A 241 -9.24 15.29 -24.38
C ALA A 241 -9.64 16.62 -25.03
N THR A 242 -10.54 17.35 -24.39
CA THR A 242 -10.77 18.77 -24.65
C THR A 242 -9.52 19.56 -24.30
N LEU A 243 -8.89 19.24 -23.16
CA LEU A 243 -7.64 19.82 -22.71
C LEU A 243 -6.67 18.72 -22.25
N HIS A 244 -5.48 18.68 -22.85
CA HIS A 244 -4.40 17.76 -22.46
C HIS A 244 -3.26 18.55 -21.82
N LEU A 245 -3.03 18.33 -20.53
CA LEU A 245 -1.86 18.85 -19.81
C LEU A 245 -0.78 17.76 -19.80
N ALA A 246 0.40 18.08 -20.34
CA ALA A 246 1.54 17.17 -20.41
C ALA A 246 2.67 17.61 -19.47
N PRO A 247 2.53 17.43 -18.14
CA PRO A 247 3.57 17.81 -17.21
C PRO A 247 4.82 16.94 -17.40
N ARG A 248 5.97 17.46 -16.98
CA ARG A 248 7.16 16.64 -16.74
C ARG A 248 6.81 15.52 -15.75
N ILE A 249 7.45 14.36 -15.95
CA ILE A 249 7.30 13.22 -15.03
C ILE A 249 7.71 13.67 -13.61
N GLY A 250 6.94 13.28 -12.61
CA GLY A 250 7.23 13.59 -11.20
C GLY A 250 6.67 14.91 -10.69
N THR A 251 6.04 15.75 -11.54
CA THR A 251 5.59 17.09 -11.15
C THR A 251 4.07 17.21 -10.97
N ASN A 252 3.37 16.10 -10.69
CA ASN A 252 1.91 16.06 -10.54
C ASN A 252 1.42 17.03 -9.45
N LEU A 253 2.00 16.95 -8.25
CA LEU A 253 1.58 17.79 -7.11
C LEU A 253 1.76 19.28 -7.39
N ALA A 254 2.85 19.70 -8.04
CA ALA A 254 3.06 21.09 -8.43
C ALA A 254 1.95 21.60 -9.37
N LEU A 255 1.55 20.80 -10.36
CA LEU A 255 0.47 21.14 -11.28
C LEU A 255 -0.87 21.24 -10.55
N LEU A 256 -1.20 20.27 -9.70
CA LEU A 256 -2.45 20.24 -8.95
C LEU A 256 -2.54 21.38 -7.92
N ASN A 257 -1.43 21.74 -7.27
CA ASN A 257 -1.36 22.93 -6.42
C ASN A 257 -1.57 24.22 -7.23
N GLY A 258 -1.05 24.29 -8.45
CA GLY A 258 -1.30 25.40 -9.38
C GLY A 258 -2.77 25.55 -9.79
N ILE A 259 -3.45 24.44 -10.07
CA ILE A 259 -4.88 24.45 -10.36
C ILE A 259 -5.67 24.94 -9.14
N GLN A 260 -5.41 24.38 -7.96
CA GLN A 260 -6.05 24.80 -6.71
C GLN A 260 -5.79 26.28 -6.38
N HIS A 261 -4.57 26.77 -6.63
CA HIS A 261 -4.22 28.20 -6.50
C HIS A 261 -5.16 29.08 -7.34
N VAL A 262 -5.36 28.74 -8.61
CA VAL A 262 -6.24 29.51 -9.51
C VAL A 262 -7.70 29.41 -9.06
N LEU A 263 -8.16 28.25 -8.59
CA LEU A 263 -9.52 28.10 -8.04
C LEU A 263 -9.77 29.04 -6.85
N PHE A 264 -8.81 29.19 -5.94
CA PHE A 264 -8.90 30.17 -4.85
C PHE A 264 -8.83 31.61 -5.36
N ALA A 265 -7.87 31.92 -6.26
CA ALA A 265 -7.66 33.28 -6.78
C ALA A 265 -8.88 33.81 -7.55
N LYS A 266 -9.55 32.95 -8.32
CA LYS A 266 -10.76 33.27 -9.08
C LYS A 266 -12.07 33.09 -8.30
N LYS A 267 -12.00 32.66 -7.03
CA LYS A 267 -13.16 32.44 -6.15
C LYS A 267 -14.16 31.41 -6.71
N TYR A 268 -13.67 30.32 -7.31
CA TYR A 268 -14.50 29.21 -7.77
C TYR A 268 -14.93 28.24 -6.65
N ILE A 269 -14.41 28.44 -5.44
CA ILE A 269 -14.69 27.58 -4.29
C ILE A 269 -16.18 27.60 -3.93
N ASN A 270 -16.77 26.44 -3.71
CA ASN A 270 -18.13 26.30 -3.21
C ASN A 270 -18.15 26.60 -1.70
N GLU A 271 -18.28 27.88 -1.36
CA GLU A 271 -18.19 28.37 0.02
C GLU A 271 -19.24 27.75 0.97
N GLU A 272 -20.46 27.53 0.47
CA GLU A 272 -21.52 26.92 1.28
C GLU A 272 -21.18 25.47 1.63
N TYR A 273 -20.73 24.68 0.63
CA TYR A 273 -20.37 23.29 0.86
C TYR A 273 -19.14 23.17 1.76
N VAL A 274 -18.07 23.92 1.45
CA VAL A 274 -16.79 23.85 2.18
C VAL A 274 -16.97 24.24 3.64
N SER A 275 -17.71 25.33 3.94
CA SER A 275 -17.93 25.77 5.33
C SER A 275 -18.69 24.76 6.19
N LYS A 276 -19.56 23.93 5.58
CA LYS A 276 -20.38 22.94 6.29
C LYS A 276 -19.67 21.58 6.41
N HIS A 277 -19.02 21.12 5.35
CA HIS A 277 -18.64 19.71 5.20
C HIS A 277 -17.13 19.46 5.15
N VAL A 278 -16.31 20.51 5.23
CA VAL A 278 -14.86 20.40 4.99
C VAL A 278 -14.06 21.18 6.04
N ILE A 279 -12.89 20.67 6.41
CA ILE A 279 -11.91 21.34 7.29
C ILE A 279 -10.55 21.50 6.60
N GLN A 280 -9.63 22.23 7.24
CA GLN A 280 -8.27 22.55 6.76
C GLN A 280 -8.21 23.43 5.49
N ARG A 281 -9.21 24.28 5.30
CA ARG A 281 -9.28 25.18 4.14
C ARG A 281 -8.14 26.21 4.14
N GLU A 282 -7.89 26.87 5.26
CA GLU A 282 -6.92 27.96 5.30
C GLU A 282 -5.49 27.44 5.17
N GLU A 283 -5.19 26.29 5.78
CA GLU A 283 -3.93 25.58 5.64
C GLU A 283 -3.66 25.20 4.18
N LEU A 284 -4.68 24.66 3.48
CA LEU A 284 -4.56 24.41 2.04
C LEU A 284 -4.32 25.69 1.25
N ARG A 285 -5.10 26.74 1.50
CA ARG A 285 -4.97 28.04 0.84
C ARG A 285 -3.57 28.62 1.03
N ASP A 286 -3.03 28.50 2.24
CA ASP A 286 -1.70 28.97 2.59
C ASP A 286 -0.59 28.22 1.86
N VAL A 287 -0.72 26.92 1.64
CA VAL A 287 0.24 26.17 0.83
C VAL A 287 0.10 26.52 -0.65
N VAL A 288 -1.11 26.50 -1.21
CA VAL A 288 -1.29 26.68 -2.67
C VAL A 288 -1.02 28.11 -3.13
N LYS A 289 -1.06 29.12 -2.25
CA LYS A 289 -0.68 30.51 -2.60
C LYS A 289 0.75 30.60 -3.14
N GLU A 290 1.62 29.68 -2.75
CA GLU A 290 3.01 29.60 -3.22
C GLU A 290 3.19 28.95 -4.59
N TYR A 291 2.10 28.56 -5.26
CA TYR A 291 2.12 27.89 -6.56
C TYR A 291 1.35 28.70 -7.62
N PRO A 292 1.70 29.98 -7.88
CA PRO A 292 1.11 30.73 -8.99
C PRO A 292 1.45 30.05 -10.34
N PRO A 293 0.60 30.23 -11.38
CA PRO A 293 0.81 29.58 -12.68
C PRO A 293 2.22 29.73 -13.25
N SER A 294 2.87 30.88 -13.10
CA SER A 294 4.23 31.13 -13.57
C SER A 294 5.28 30.21 -12.96
N LYS A 295 5.25 30.02 -11.63
CA LYS A 295 6.14 29.07 -10.94
C LYS A 295 5.83 27.63 -11.32
N VAL A 296 4.54 27.29 -11.42
CA VAL A 296 4.10 25.94 -11.78
C VAL A 296 4.49 25.59 -13.21
N SER A 297 4.41 26.55 -14.14
CA SER A 297 4.88 26.40 -15.53
C SER A 297 6.38 26.10 -15.60
N GLN A 298 7.20 26.78 -14.80
CA GLN A 298 8.64 26.50 -14.72
C GLN A 298 8.95 25.08 -14.24
N ILE A 299 8.22 24.61 -13.21
CA ILE A 299 8.41 23.27 -12.63
C ILE A 299 7.92 22.19 -13.60
N THR A 300 6.69 22.33 -14.08
CA THR A 300 5.95 21.26 -14.78
C THR A 300 6.16 21.27 -16.29
N GLY A 301 6.54 22.42 -16.88
CA GLY A 301 6.56 22.62 -18.33
C GLY A 301 5.18 22.81 -18.98
N VAL A 302 4.08 22.83 -18.20
CA VAL A 302 2.73 23.15 -18.68
C VAL A 302 2.56 24.65 -18.75
N SER A 303 1.95 25.18 -19.82
CA SER A 303 1.83 26.63 -19.98
C SER A 303 0.93 27.26 -18.91
N GLU A 304 1.18 28.52 -18.56
CA GLU A 304 0.33 29.25 -17.61
C GLU A 304 -1.13 29.34 -18.09
N ALA A 305 -1.31 29.51 -19.40
CA ALA A 305 -2.62 29.56 -20.03
C ALA A 305 -3.39 28.25 -19.84
N ASP A 306 -2.76 27.10 -20.07
CA ASP A 306 -3.42 25.80 -19.91
C ASP A 306 -3.75 25.50 -18.43
N ILE A 307 -2.91 25.95 -17.49
CA ILE A 307 -3.18 25.82 -16.04
C ILE A 307 -4.43 26.62 -15.66
N ILE A 308 -4.53 27.85 -16.17
CA ILE A 308 -5.68 28.73 -15.92
C ILE A 308 -6.93 28.16 -16.61
N GLU A 309 -6.83 27.69 -17.85
CA GLU A 309 -7.93 27.08 -18.60
C GLU A 309 -8.47 25.83 -17.89
N ALA A 310 -7.59 24.96 -17.37
CA ALA A 310 -8.01 23.81 -16.59
C ALA A 310 -8.80 24.22 -15.34
N ALA A 311 -8.33 25.23 -14.60
CA ALA A 311 -9.03 25.74 -13.44
C ALA A 311 -10.38 26.40 -13.81
N ASP A 312 -10.46 27.08 -14.95
CA ASP A 312 -11.72 27.68 -15.44
C ASP A 312 -12.74 26.61 -15.84
N ILE A 313 -12.32 25.56 -16.55
CA ILE A 313 -13.20 24.44 -16.89
C ILE A 313 -13.73 23.78 -15.62
N LEU A 314 -12.85 23.49 -14.65
CA LEU A 314 -13.23 22.85 -13.39
C LEU A 314 -14.13 23.75 -12.54
N GLY A 315 -13.79 25.03 -12.39
CA GLY A 315 -14.54 25.99 -11.59
C GLY A 315 -15.96 26.29 -12.11
N ASN A 316 -16.19 26.11 -13.41
CA ASN A 316 -17.52 26.26 -14.03
C ASN A 316 -18.28 24.94 -14.24
N ALA A 317 -17.69 23.79 -13.85
CA ALA A 317 -18.31 22.49 -14.05
C ALA A 317 -19.59 22.35 -13.20
N LYS A 318 -20.66 21.82 -13.80
CA LYS A 318 -21.92 21.52 -13.07
C LYS A 318 -21.85 20.21 -12.27
N SER A 319 -21.02 19.29 -12.73
CA SER A 319 -20.70 18.02 -12.11
C SER A 319 -19.30 17.60 -12.55
N LEU A 320 -18.56 16.96 -11.64
CA LEU A 320 -17.16 16.61 -11.86
C LEU A 320 -16.88 15.18 -11.42
N LEU A 321 -16.40 14.38 -12.37
CA LEU A 321 -15.92 13.05 -12.12
C LEU A 321 -14.40 13.00 -12.26
N SER A 322 -13.70 12.77 -11.17
CA SER A 322 -12.23 12.70 -11.16
C SER A 322 -11.75 11.28 -11.09
N THR A 323 -10.67 10.96 -11.80
CA THR A 323 -10.06 9.63 -11.78
C THR A 323 -8.54 9.67 -11.80
N ALA A 324 -7.91 8.81 -11.01
CA ALA A 324 -6.47 8.64 -10.97
C ALA A 324 -6.07 7.17 -11.03
N LEU A 325 -4.84 6.89 -11.49
CA LEU A 325 -4.24 5.55 -11.47
C LEU A 325 -2.70 5.67 -11.37
N GLN A 326 -1.95 4.78 -12.04
CA GLN A 326 -0.53 4.55 -11.77
C GLN A 326 0.39 5.72 -12.14
N GLY A 327 -0.04 6.64 -13.01
CA GLY A 327 0.71 7.87 -13.29
C GLY A 327 0.75 8.84 -12.11
N VAL A 328 -0.16 8.66 -11.13
CA VAL A 328 -0.14 9.31 -9.82
C VAL A 328 0.47 8.37 -8.79
N TYR A 329 -0.05 7.14 -8.66
CA TYR A 329 0.25 6.27 -7.52
C TYR A 329 1.69 5.76 -7.43
N GLN A 330 2.36 5.67 -8.58
CA GLN A 330 3.73 5.19 -8.70
C GLN A 330 4.67 6.33 -9.12
N SER A 331 4.28 7.59 -8.90
CA SER A 331 5.07 8.78 -9.20
C SER A 331 5.50 9.49 -7.92
N ASN A 332 6.24 10.59 -8.06
CA ASN A 332 6.70 11.39 -6.94
C ASN A 332 5.53 12.00 -6.16
N GLN A 333 5.63 11.99 -4.82
CA GLN A 333 4.60 12.47 -3.88
C GLN A 333 3.19 11.96 -4.23
N ALA A 334 3.08 10.63 -4.33
CA ALA A 334 1.91 9.95 -4.85
C ALA A 334 0.66 10.19 -3.99
N THR A 335 0.78 10.04 -2.67
CA THR A 335 -0.36 10.24 -1.75
C THR A 335 -0.83 11.69 -1.74
N ALA A 336 0.10 12.65 -1.67
CA ALA A 336 -0.24 14.06 -1.74
C ALA A 336 -0.92 14.46 -3.06
N SER A 337 -0.43 13.94 -4.19
CA SER A 337 -1.05 14.17 -5.50
C SER A 337 -2.46 13.58 -5.57
N ALA A 338 -2.67 12.37 -5.03
CA ALA A 338 -4.00 11.76 -4.96
C ALA A 338 -4.97 12.55 -4.06
N CYS A 339 -4.51 13.03 -2.89
CA CYS A 339 -5.29 13.90 -2.03
C CYS A 339 -5.60 15.26 -2.69
N ALA A 340 -4.68 15.82 -3.48
CA ALA A 340 -4.94 17.07 -4.20
C ALA A 340 -6.07 16.93 -5.25
N ILE A 341 -6.24 15.75 -5.84
CA ILE A 341 -7.41 15.44 -6.69
C ILE A 341 -8.69 15.42 -5.85
N ASN A 342 -8.65 14.80 -4.67
CA ASN A 342 -9.79 14.82 -3.74
C ASN A 342 -10.12 16.25 -3.30
N ASN A 343 -9.10 17.08 -3.00
CA ASN A 343 -9.26 18.48 -2.62
C ASN A 343 -10.01 19.27 -3.70
N ILE A 344 -9.66 19.10 -4.99
CA ILE A 344 -10.34 19.79 -6.10
C ILE A 344 -11.85 19.46 -6.10
N ASN A 345 -12.22 18.18 -5.98
CA ASN A 345 -13.64 17.79 -5.88
C ASN A 345 -14.32 18.38 -4.64
N LEU A 346 -13.66 18.35 -3.48
CA LEU A 346 -14.19 18.88 -2.22
C LEU A 346 -14.38 20.39 -2.25
N LEU A 347 -13.41 21.14 -2.78
CA LEU A 347 -13.45 22.60 -2.92
C LEU A 347 -14.61 23.04 -3.81
N LEU A 348 -14.98 22.25 -4.81
CA LEU A 348 -16.11 22.52 -5.71
C LEU A 348 -17.44 21.89 -5.22
N GLY A 349 -17.39 21.06 -4.18
CA GLY A 349 -18.53 20.31 -3.64
C GLY A 349 -19.05 19.20 -4.58
N HIS A 350 -18.21 18.68 -5.48
CA HIS A 350 -18.57 17.62 -6.43
C HIS A 350 -18.31 16.22 -5.87
N ILE A 351 -19.12 15.82 -4.89
CA ILE A 351 -19.14 14.49 -4.26
C ILE A 351 -20.55 14.16 -3.77
N GLY A 352 -20.90 12.87 -3.63
CA GLY A 352 -22.18 12.44 -3.07
C GLY A 352 -23.42 12.71 -3.93
N ARG A 353 -23.26 13.18 -5.17
CA ARG A 353 -24.38 13.55 -6.05
C ARG A 353 -24.20 13.06 -7.49
N PRO A 354 -25.28 12.87 -8.26
CA PRO A 354 -25.20 12.41 -9.64
C PRO A 354 -24.18 13.20 -10.50
N GLY A 355 -23.25 12.47 -11.13
CA GLY A 355 -22.25 12.97 -12.06
C GLY A 355 -21.00 13.46 -11.35
N SER A 356 -21.00 13.39 -10.01
CA SER A 356 -19.97 13.95 -9.16
C SER A 356 -19.39 12.89 -8.24
N GLY A 357 -18.12 12.58 -8.44
CA GLY A 357 -17.47 11.50 -7.70
C GLY A 357 -15.99 11.45 -7.95
N ILE A 358 -15.33 10.57 -7.20
CA ILE A 358 -13.89 10.33 -7.29
C ILE A 358 -13.70 8.83 -7.47
N TYR A 359 -12.91 8.46 -8.47
CA TYR A 359 -12.36 7.12 -8.62
C TYR A 359 -10.84 7.14 -8.45
N GLN A 360 -10.40 6.85 -7.23
CA GLN A 360 -9.05 6.40 -7.01
C GLN A 360 -8.96 4.93 -7.46
N MET A 361 -8.61 4.72 -8.72
CA MET A 361 -8.92 3.47 -9.43
C MET A 361 -8.14 2.27 -8.91
N ASN A 362 -8.78 1.10 -8.97
CA ASN A 362 -8.09 -0.17 -8.76
C ASN A 362 -7.48 -0.67 -10.08
N GLY A 363 -6.18 -1.00 -10.07
CA GLY A 363 -5.50 -1.59 -11.23
C GLY A 363 -5.62 -3.11 -11.31
N GLN A 364 -6.08 -3.74 -10.22
CA GLN A 364 -6.41 -5.15 -10.09
C GLN A 364 -7.88 -5.27 -9.69
N PRO A 365 -8.59 -6.29 -10.19
CA PRO A 365 -10.05 -6.35 -10.12
C PRO A 365 -10.57 -6.71 -8.74
N THR A 366 -9.80 -7.44 -7.91
CA THR A 366 -10.19 -7.82 -6.55
C THR A 366 -9.30 -7.16 -5.48
N ALA A 367 -8.54 -6.13 -5.88
CA ALA A 367 -7.76 -5.33 -4.93
C ALA A 367 -8.65 -4.70 -3.85
N GLN A 368 -9.93 -4.40 -4.15
CA GLN A 368 -10.85 -3.90 -3.13
C GLN A 368 -11.06 -4.95 -2.03
N ASN A 369 -11.28 -6.22 -2.34
CA ASN A 369 -11.44 -7.25 -1.30
C ASN A 369 -10.19 -7.47 -0.48
N ASN A 370 -9.01 -7.35 -1.10
CA ASN A 370 -7.75 -7.45 -0.38
C ASN A 370 -7.65 -6.37 0.71
N ARG A 371 -8.07 -5.13 0.40
CA ARG A 371 -8.14 -4.01 1.37
C ARG A 371 -9.27 -4.16 2.37
N GLU A 372 -10.45 -4.58 1.93
CA GLU A 372 -11.61 -4.84 2.81
C GLU A 372 -11.23 -5.87 3.88
N ALA A 373 -10.64 -6.99 3.48
CA ALA A 373 -10.25 -8.08 4.35
C ALA A 373 -8.90 -7.85 5.07
N GLY A 374 -8.21 -6.73 4.86
CA GLY A 374 -6.95 -6.42 5.55
C GLY A 374 -5.76 -7.31 5.17
N CYS A 375 -5.79 -7.95 4.01
CA CYS A 375 -4.67 -8.75 3.51
C CYS A 375 -3.62 -7.92 2.75
N ASP A 376 -3.85 -6.62 2.59
CA ASP A 376 -2.83 -5.61 2.25
C ASP A 376 -2.05 -5.13 3.49
N GLY A 377 -2.19 -5.80 4.63
CA GLY A 377 -1.57 -5.45 5.90
C GLY A 377 -2.50 -4.71 6.85
N GLU A 378 -3.50 -4.01 6.34
CA GLU A 378 -4.51 -3.30 7.16
C GLU A 378 -5.43 -4.28 7.90
N TYR A 379 -6.48 -3.79 8.57
CA TYR A 379 -7.38 -4.65 9.33
C TYR A 379 -8.76 -4.84 8.69
N PRO A 380 -9.33 -6.06 8.75
CA PRO A 380 -10.64 -6.38 8.20
C PRO A 380 -11.74 -5.38 8.59
N GLY A 381 -12.58 -5.01 7.62
CA GLY A 381 -13.68 -4.09 7.82
C GLY A 381 -13.23 -2.64 8.04
N PHE A 382 -12.07 -2.26 7.47
CA PHE A 382 -11.48 -0.93 7.59
C PHE A 382 -11.33 -0.47 9.04
N ARG A 383 -10.70 -1.31 9.85
CA ARG A 383 -10.49 -1.04 11.27
C ARG A 383 -9.14 -0.35 11.50
N ASN A 384 -9.16 0.66 12.35
CA ASN A 384 -7.96 1.38 12.79
C ASN A 384 -7.19 0.58 13.84
N PHE A 385 -5.97 0.14 13.52
CA PHE A 385 -5.09 -0.61 14.42
C PHE A 385 -4.71 0.16 15.70
N SER A 386 -4.78 1.49 15.67
CA SER A 386 -4.54 2.36 16.83
C SER A 386 -5.82 2.65 17.64
N ASN A 387 -6.99 2.14 17.23
CA ASN A 387 -8.21 2.25 18.01
C ASN A 387 -8.43 0.96 18.83
N PRO A 388 -8.27 0.98 20.16
CA PRO A 388 -8.45 -0.21 20.99
C PRO A 388 -9.87 -0.77 20.94
N VAL A 389 -10.90 0.05 20.68
CA VAL A 389 -12.28 -0.42 20.52
C VAL A 389 -12.39 -1.30 19.28
N HIS A 390 -11.84 -0.85 18.15
CA HIS A 390 -11.85 -1.65 16.92
C HIS A 390 -11.07 -2.96 17.07
N MET A 391 -9.94 -2.95 17.78
CA MET A 391 -9.14 -4.16 17.99
C MET A 391 -9.82 -5.12 18.96
N GLN A 392 -10.51 -4.62 19.99
CA GLN A 392 -11.35 -5.44 20.86
C GLN A 392 -12.52 -6.06 20.10
N GLU A 393 -13.20 -5.30 19.22
CA GLU A 393 -14.25 -5.84 18.35
C GLU A 393 -13.74 -7.00 17.49
N LEU A 394 -12.53 -6.90 16.93
CA LEU A 394 -11.93 -8.01 16.18
C LEU A 394 -11.62 -9.21 17.06
N ALA A 395 -11.06 -8.99 18.25
CA ALA A 395 -10.81 -10.06 19.22
C ALA A 395 -12.10 -10.81 19.57
N ASP A 396 -13.19 -10.07 19.83
CA ASP A 396 -14.50 -10.62 20.15
C ASP A 396 -15.10 -11.38 18.96
N LEU A 397 -15.01 -10.83 17.74
CA LEU A 397 -15.53 -11.46 16.52
C LEU A 397 -14.80 -12.75 16.15
N TRP A 398 -13.50 -12.84 16.44
CA TRP A 398 -12.68 -14.03 16.23
C TRP A 398 -12.61 -14.95 17.45
N ASN A 399 -13.25 -14.56 18.56
CA ASN A 399 -13.22 -15.26 19.83
C ASN A 399 -11.79 -15.51 20.36
N ILE A 400 -10.90 -14.52 20.22
CA ILE A 400 -9.52 -14.59 20.74
C ILE A 400 -9.30 -13.58 21.87
N ASP A 401 -8.20 -13.76 22.61
CA ASP A 401 -7.72 -12.75 23.55
C ASP A 401 -7.21 -11.51 22.81
N TYR A 402 -7.43 -10.33 23.40
CA TYR A 402 -7.03 -9.05 22.82
C TYR A 402 -5.52 -9.00 22.50
N GLU A 403 -4.70 -9.58 23.38
CA GLU A 403 -3.24 -9.65 23.23
C GLU A 403 -2.78 -10.49 22.03
N HIS A 404 -3.66 -11.32 21.45
CA HIS A 404 -3.35 -12.09 20.25
C HIS A 404 -3.70 -11.35 18.95
N VAL A 405 -4.35 -10.17 19.02
CA VAL A 405 -4.56 -9.31 17.85
C VAL A 405 -3.28 -8.51 17.59
N PRO A 406 -2.61 -8.65 16.42
CA PRO A 406 -1.25 -8.15 16.24
C PRO A 406 -1.16 -6.64 15.94
N HIS A 407 -1.65 -5.76 16.81
CA HIS A 407 -1.92 -4.34 16.48
C HIS A 407 -0.99 -3.29 17.14
N TRP A 408 0.05 -3.71 17.84
CA TRP A 408 0.96 -2.83 18.60
C TRP A 408 1.92 -1.98 17.75
N ASN A 409 1.90 -2.14 16.42
CA ASN A 409 2.66 -1.30 15.49
C ASN A 409 1.90 -1.17 14.17
N GLN A 410 2.36 -0.28 13.29
CA GLN A 410 1.86 -0.22 11.93
C GLN A 410 2.02 -1.57 11.21
N PRO A 411 1.05 -1.97 10.37
CA PRO A 411 1.20 -3.09 9.46
C PRO A 411 2.52 -3.08 8.69
N THR A 412 3.15 -4.25 8.57
CA THR A 412 4.45 -4.33 7.89
C THR A 412 4.24 -4.33 6.39
N HIS A 413 4.68 -3.28 5.71
CA HIS A 413 4.68 -3.23 4.25
C HIS A 413 5.88 -4.00 3.65
N ILE A 414 5.77 -4.41 2.38
CA ILE A 414 6.73 -5.28 1.69
C ILE A 414 8.17 -4.76 1.71
N GLU A 415 8.40 -3.45 1.64
CA GLU A 415 9.76 -2.89 1.76
C GLU A 415 10.41 -3.29 3.09
N ASN A 416 9.68 -3.22 4.21
CA ASN A 416 10.22 -3.61 5.51
C ASN A 416 10.36 -5.13 5.61
N MET A 417 9.44 -5.91 5.04
CA MET A 417 9.62 -7.38 4.97
C MET A 417 10.90 -7.76 4.22
N LEU A 418 11.22 -7.10 3.11
CA LEU A 418 12.48 -7.32 2.38
C LEU A 418 13.70 -6.96 3.25
N LYS A 419 13.63 -5.89 4.06
CA LYS A 419 14.68 -5.56 5.04
C LYS A 419 14.80 -6.61 6.14
N TYR A 420 13.69 -7.17 6.60
CA TYR A 420 13.67 -8.23 7.61
C TYR A 420 14.21 -9.56 7.07
N ILE A 421 13.93 -9.90 5.80
CA ILE A 421 14.59 -11.00 5.08
C ILE A 421 16.11 -10.71 4.92
N ALA A 422 16.47 -9.47 4.61
CA ALA A 422 17.87 -9.06 4.53
C ALA A 422 18.60 -9.25 5.88
N ALA A 423 17.94 -8.92 6.98
CA ALA A 423 18.46 -9.06 8.34
C ALA A 423 18.36 -10.49 8.92
N GLY A 424 17.61 -11.39 8.29
CA GLY A 424 17.38 -12.75 8.79
C GLY A 424 16.32 -12.84 9.89
N SER A 425 15.52 -11.79 10.10
CA SER A 425 14.42 -11.81 11.07
C SER A 425 13.09 -12.29 10.47
N ILE A 426 13.01 -12.44 9.14
CA ILE A 426 12.02 -13.26 8.44
C ILE A 426 12.75 -14.39 7.73
N GLU A 427 12.41 -15.63 8.04
CA GLU A 427 13.02 -16.85 7.49
C GLU A 427 12.01 -17.73 6.75
N MET A 428 10.72 -17.42 6.85
CA MET A 428 9.68 -18.09 6.08
C MET A 428 8.84 -17.04 5.35
N PHE A 429 8.70 -17.22 4.03
CA PHE A 429 7.99 -16.26 3.19
C PHE A 429 7.03 -16.97 2.23
N TRP A 430 5.74 -16.76 2.43
CA TRP A 430 4.68 -17.36 1.62
C TRP A 430 4.17 -16.36 0.59
N ILE A 431 4.47 -16.63 -0.68
CA ILE A 431 4.05 -15.82 -1.82
C ILE A 431 2.85 -16.49 -2.48
N ASN A 432 1.73 -15.78 -2.65
CA ASN A 432 0.55 -16.36 -3.31
C ASN A 432 -0.05 -15.45 -4.39
N GLY A 433 -0.28 -16.01 -5.57
CA GLY A 433 -0.95 -15.37 -6.71
C GLY A 433 -0.23 -14.13 -7.26
N THR A 434 1.08 -14.02 -7.06
CA THR A 434 1.91 -12.87 -7.47
C THR A 434 3.33 -13.30 -7.86
N ASN A 435 4.00 -12.49 -8.69
CA ASN A 435 5.31 -12.81 -9.28
C ASN A 435 6.35 -11.71 -8.99
N PRO A 436 6.85 -11.61 -7.74
CA PRO A 436 7.77 -10.57 -7.30
C PRO A 436 9.06 -10.47 -8.11
N LEU A 437 9.57 -11.58 -8.66
CA LEU A 437 10.79 -11.59 -9.49
C LEU A 437 10.63 -10.92 -10.86
N VAL A 438 9.44 -10.42 -11.17
CA VAL A 438 9.20 -9.53 -12.32
C VAL A 438 8.57 -8.21 -11.87
N SER A 439 7.71 -8.23 -10.83
CA SER A 439 6.88 -7.07 -10.47
C SER A 439 7.47 -6.12 -9.43
N LEU A 440 8.37 -6.56 -8.54
CA LEU A 440 8.98 -5.68 -7.53
C LEU A 440 10.01 -4.72 -8.16
N PRO A 441 10.28 -3.55 -7.55
CA PRO A 441 11.38 -2.71 -7.99
C PRO A 441 12.73 -3.31 -7.60
N ASN A 442 13.81 -2.89 -8.27
CA ASN A 442 15.17 -3.39 -8.03
C ASN A 442 15.23 -4.93 -8.02
N LEU A 443 14.99 -5.53 -9.19
CA LEU A 443 14.87 -6.98 -9.30
C LEU A 443 16.15 -7.73 -8.92
N GLN A 444 17.33 -7.11 -9.10
CA GLN A 444 18.60 -7.70 -8.64
C GLN A 444 18.57 -7.98 -7.14
N MET A 445 18.33 -6.95 -6.31
CA MET A 445 18.21 -7.10 -4.87
C MET A 445 17.08 -8.09 -4.51
N THR A 446 15.94 -8.01 -5.22
CA THR A 446 14.82 -8.91 -4.96
C THR A 446 15.21 -10.38 -5.16
N ARG A 447 15.93 -10.71 -6.24
CA ARG A 447 16.46 -12.07 -6.48
C ARG A 447 17.40 -12.48 -5.37
N GLU A 448 18.40 -11.65 -5.05
CA GLU A 448 19.39 -11.93 -3.99
C GLU A 448 18.72 -12.26 -2.65
N LEU A 449 17.66 -11.54 -2.28
CA LEU A 449 16.94 -11.78 -1.03
C LEU A 449 16.08 -13.04 -1.07
N LEU A 450 15.35 -13.28 -2.16
CA LEU A 450 14.42 -14.42 -2.27
C LEU A 450 15.14 -15.75 -2.55
N THR A 451 16.42 -15.74 -2.93
CA THR A 451 17.23 -16.95 -3.11
C THR A 451 18.17 -17.25 -1.93
N LYS A 452 18.14 -16.46 -0.86
CA LYS A 452 18.93 -16.72 0.35
C LYS A 452 18.71 -18.14 0.87
N GLU A 453 19.80 -18.80 1.27
CA GLU A 453 19.77 -20.14 1.86
C GLU A 453 18.93 -20.23 3.13
N SER A 454 18.93 -19.16 3.94
CA SER A 454 18.19 -19.08 5.21
C SER A 454 16.69 -18.79 5.04
N LEU A 455 16.22 -18.53 3.81
CA LEU A 455 14.82 -18.20 3.55
C LEU A 455 14.09 -19.40 2.94
N PHE A 456 13.09 -19.90 3.67
CA PHE A 456 12.15 -20.91 3.18
C PHE A 456 11.00 -20.23 2.43
N VAL A 457 10.93 -20.46 1.12
CA VAL A 457 9.98 -19.80 0.22
C VAL A 457 8.89 -20.76 -0.23
N ILE A 458 7.64 -20.40 0.05
CA ILE A 458 6.45 -21.10 -0.47
C ILE A 458 5.85 -20.26 -1.58
N VAL A 459 5.53 -20.89 -2.71
CA VAL A 459 4.85 -20.22 -3.82
C VAL A 459 3.57 -20.95 -4.19
N GLN A 460 2.45 -20.26 -4.04
CA GLN A 460 1.13 -20.73 -4.45
C GLN A 460 0.70 -19.99 -5.72
N ASP A 461 0.65 -20.70 -6.85
CA ASP A 461 0.37 -20.11 -8.15
C ASP A 461 -0.41 -21.10 -9.05
N ILE A 462 -0.95 -20.59 -10.15
CA ILE A 462 -1.67 -21.39 -11.17
C ILE A 462 -0.74 -21.84 -12.31
N PHE A 463 0.44 -21.20 -12.47
CA PHE A 463 1.43 -21.51 -13.50
C PHE A 463 2.86 -21.57 -12.94
N PRO A 464 3.78 -22.28 -13.63
CA PRO A 464 5.20 -22.02 -13.50
C PRO A 464 5.53 -20.57 -13.89
N THR A 465 6.20 -19.89 -12.98
CA THR A 465 6.69 -18.51 -13.07
C THR A 465 8.16 -18.43 -12.61
N GLU A 466 8.78 -17.29 -12.85
CA GLU A 466 10.11 -16.92 -12.34
C GLU A 466 10.16 -17.11 -10.81
N THR A 467 9.10 -16.72 -10.10
CA THR A 467 9.03 -16.88 -8.64
C THR A 467 8.87 -18.35 -8.22
N THR A 468 8.04 -19.14 -8.92
CA THR A 468 7.96 -20.59 -8.60
C THR A 468 9.30 -21.30 -8.80
N ALA A 469 10.13 -20.82 -9.74
CA ALA A 469 11.40 -21.45 -10.08
C ALA A 469 12.43 -21.38 -8.94
N ILE A 470 12.28 -20.47 -7.97
CA ILE A 470 13.14 -20.36 -6.78
C ILE A 470 12.48 -20.92 -5.50
N ALA A 471 11.23 -21.38 -5.57
CA ALA A 471 10.49 -21.83 -4.40
C ALA A 471 11.11 -23.09 -3.79
N ASP A 472 10.96 -23.26 -2.47
CA ASP A 472 11.22 -24.52 -1.78
C ASP A 472 9.99 -25.43 -1.84
N VAL A 473 8.78 -24.85 -1.81
CA VAL A 473 7.50 -25.56 -2.03
C VAL A 473 6.65 -24.79 -3.04
N VAL A 474 6.10 -25.48 -4.02
CA VAL A 474 5.10 -24.94 -4.96
C VAL A 474 3.76 -25.62 -4.72
N LEU A 475 2.70 -24.82 -4.50
CA LEU A 475 1.33 -25.30 -4.30
C LEU A 475 0.46 -24.94 -5.52
N PRO A 476 -0.16 -25.91 -6.22
CA PRO A 476 -0.99 -25.65 -7.38
C PRO A 476 -2.36 -25.07 -6.98
N ALA A 477 -2.66 -23.86 -7.45
CA ALA A 477 -3.93 -23.18 -7.16
C ALA A 477 -4.98 -23.30 -8.29
N ALA A 478 -6.25 -23.22 -7.93
CA ALA A 478 -7.38 -23.12 -8.85
C ALA A 478 -7.55 -21.70 -9.40
N ALA A 479 -7.86 -21.58 -10.68
CA ALA A 479 -8.12 -20.31 -11.35
C ALA A 479 -9.58 -19.87 -11.17
N TRP A 480 -9.90 -18.63 -11.56
CA TRP A 480 -11.23 -18.00 -11.34
C TRP A 480 -12.45 -18.74 -11.93
N GLY A 481 -12.28 -19.57 -12.96
CA GLY A 481 -13.37 -20.41 -13.49
C GLY A 481 -13.50 -21.77 -12.79
N GLU A 482 -12.61 -22.08 -11.85
CA GLU A 482 -12.44 -23.39 -11.22
C GLU A 482 -12.83 -23.39 -9.73
N LYS A 483 -13.29 -22.25 -9.23
CA LYS A 483 -13.66 -22.04 -7.82
C LYS A 483 -14.81 -21.05 -7.68
N THR A 484 -15.51 -21.12 -6.56
CA THR A 484 -16.62 -20.21 -6.21
C THR A 484 -16.14 -19.15 -5.23
N GLY A 485 -16.63 -17.92 -5.36
CA GLY A 485 -16.42 -16.86 -4.39
C GLY A 485 -16.83 -15.49 -4.90
N CYS A 486 -16.78 -14.51 -3.99
CA CYS A 486 -17.11 -13.13 -4.27
C CYS A 486 -15.89 -12.29 -4.62
N PHE A 487 -16.08 -11.26 -5.43
CA PHE A 487 -15.10 -10.20 -5.55
C PHE A 487 -15.77 -8.84 -5.76
N THR A 488 -14.99 -7.79 -5.52
CA THR A 488 -15.45 -6.41 -5.48
C THR A 488 -14.53 -5.53 -6.31
N ASN A 489 -15.11 -4.81 -7.26
CA ASN A 489 -14.38 -3.89 -8.11
C ASN A 489 -14.32 -2.46 -7.51
N VAL A 490 -13.71 -1.52 -8.24
CA VAL A 490 -13.58 -0.11 -7.81
C VAL A 490 -14.93 0.60 -7.64
N ASP A 491 -15.98 0.17 -8.33
CA ASP A 491 -17.35 0.68 -8.18
C ASP A 491 -18.00 0.18 -6.87
N ARG A 492 -17.24 -0.45 -5.96
CA ARG A 492 -17.75 -1.17 -4.77
C ARG A 492 -18.74 -2.28 -5.10
N THR A 493 -18.87 -2.66 -6.39
CA THR A 493 -19.83 -3.66 -6.83
C THR A 493 -19.29 -5.03 -6.49
N VAL A 494 -20.01 -5.73 -5.61
CA VAL A 494 -19.77 -7.12 -5.21
C VAL A 494 -20.46 -8.03 -6.23
N HIS A 495 -19.72 -8.95 -6.80
CA HIS A 495 -20.21 -9.99 -7.71
C HIS A 495 -19.87 -11.36 -7.13
N ILE A 496 -20.70 -12.36 -7.46
CA ILE A 496 -20.38 -13.77 -7.22
C ILE A 496 -19.88 -14.42 -8.50
N SER A 497 -18.86 -15.25 -8.38
CA SER A 497 -18.45 -16.22 -9.40
C SER A 497 -18.73 -17.62 -8.94
N HIS A 498 -19.40 -18.41 -9.77
CA HIS A 498 -19.65 -19.83 -9.55
C HIS A 498 -18.60 -20.68 -10.25
N LYS A 499 -18.19 -21.77 -9.61
CA LYS A 499 -17.30 -22.78 -10.22
C LYS A 499 -17.91 -23.31 -11.52
N ALA A 500 -17.22 -23.12 -12.63
CA ALA A 500 -17.68 -23.54 -13.95
C ALA A 500 -17.09 -24.89 -14.40
N VAL A 501 -15.85 -25.18 -14.00
CA VAL A 501 -15.13 -26.42 -14.32
C VAL A 501 -14.30 -26.90 -13.13
N GLU A 502 -13.84 -28.15 -13.16
CA GLU A 502 -12.90 -28.67 -12.17
C GLU A 502 -11.48 -28.10 -12.38
N PRO A 503 -10.72 -27.80 -11.31
CA PRO A 503 -9.32 -27.44 -11.43
C PRO A 503 -8.47 -28.60 -11.99
N PRO A 504 -7.32 -28.32 -12.63
CA PRO A 504 -6.52 -29.36 -13.26
C PRO A 504 -5.75 -30.20 -12.23
N GLY A 505 -5.78 -31.53 -12.40
CA GLY A 505 -5.01 -32.45 -11.56
C GLY A 505 -5.49 -32.43 -10.11
N GLU A 506 -4.58 -32.12 -9.20
CA GLU A 506 -4.80 -32.02 -7.75
C GLU A 506 -4.81 -30.55 -7.27
N ALA A 507 -4.93 -29.57 -8.18
CA ALA A 507 -4.97 -28.16 -7.80
C ALA A 507 -6.19 -27.84 -6.91
N LYS A 508 -5.99 -27.02 -5.88
CA LYS A 508 -7.03 -26.63 -4.90
C LYS A 508 -7.29 -25.13 -4.97
N SER A 509 -8.48 -24.67 -4.55
CA SER A 509 -8.72 -23.23 -4.35
C SER A 509 -7.80 -22.66 -3.26
N ASP A 510 -7.49 -21.36 -3.33
CA ASP A 510 -6.66 -20.74 -2.29
C ASP A 510 -7.34 -20.85 -0.91
N PHE A 511 -8.68 -20.82 -0.88
CA PHE A 511 -9.50 -21.10 0.30
C PHE A 511 -9.19 -22.46 0.93
N GLU A 512 -9.25 -23.54 0.14
CA GLU A 512 -8.99 -24.91 0.62
C GLU A 512 -7.55 -25.06 1.13
N ILE A 513 -6.59 -24.38 0.50
CA ILE A 513 -5.18 -24.43 0.92
C ILE A 513 -5.01 -23.76 2.29
N PHE A 514 -5.59 -22.58 2.50
CA PHE A 514 -5.51 -21.89 3.79
C PHE A 514 -6.29 -22.62 4.89
N ALA A 515 -7.44 -23.20 4.58
CA ALA A 515 -8.22 -24.01 5.52
C ALA A 515 -7.46 -25.29 5.94
N ASP A 516 -6.81 -25.98 5.01
CA ASP A 516 -5.97 -27.15 5.30
C ASP A 516 -4.75 -26.76 6.16
N TYR A 517 -4.08 -25.64 5.85
CA TYR A 517 -2.99 -25.13 6.67
C TYR A 517 -3.45 -24.82 8.11
N ALA A 518 -4.57 -24.10 8.25
CA ALA A 518 -5.14 -23.77 9.56
C ALA A 518 -5.45 -25.01 10.39
N LYS A 519 -6.04 -26.03 9.75
CA LYS A 519 -6.36 -27.31 10.38
C LYS A 519 -5.12 -28.06 10.87
N ARG A 520 -4.05 -28.12 10.06
CA ARG A 520 -2.80 -28.82 10.45
C ARG A 520 -1.98 -28.08 11.49
N MET A 521 -2.04 -26.75 11.48
CA MET A 521 -1.47 -25.91 12.52
C MET A 521 -2.21 -26.04 13.85
N ASP A 522 -3.47 -26.47 13.80
CA ASP A 522 -4.38 -26.61 14.94
C ASP A 522 -4.69 -25.27 15.61
N PHE A 523 -4.99 -24.24 14.82
CA PHE A 523 -5.37 -22.93 15.38
C PHE A 523 -6.69 -23.02 16.16
N ARG A 524 -6.64 -22.59 17.42
CA ARG A 524 -7.78 -22.58 18.34
C ARG A 524 -8.16 -21.16 18.74
N ASP A 525 -9.43 -20.97 19.05
CA ASP A 525 -9.92 -19.78 19.72
C ASP A 525 -9.67 -19.85 21.25
N LYS A 526 -10.13 -18.85 22.01
CA LYS A 526 -9.89 -18.80 23.47
C LYS A 526 -10.68 -19.83 24.27
N ASP A 527 -11.71 -20.44 23.69
CA ASP A 527 -12.50 -21.52 24.32
C ASP A 527 -11.96 -22.91 23.97
N GLY A 528 -10.97 -22.99 23.07
CA GLY A 528 -10.32 -24.23 22.63
C GLY A 528 -10.96 -24.86 21.39
N ASP A 529 -11.92 -24.18 20.76
CA ASP A 529 -12.56 -24.61 19.52
C ASP A 529 -11.73 -24.24 18.29
N PRO A 530 -11.91 -24.88 17.12
CA PRO A 530 -11.20 -24.49 15.90
C PRO A 530 -11.47 -23.03 15.52
N LEU A 531 -10.40 -22.24 15.29
CA LEU A 531 -10.50 -20.83 14.93
C LEU A 531 -11.20 -20.62 13.57
N ILE A 532 -10.90 -21.49 12.61
CA ILE A 532 -11.58 -21.54 11.32
C ILE A 532 -12.78 -22.48 11.44
N THR A 533 -13.97 -21.91 11.55
CA THR A 533 -15.23 -22.65 11.75
C THR A 533 -15.96 -22.99 10.45
N TRP A 534 -15.42 -22.58 9.31
CA TRP A 534 -16.01 -22.79 7.99
C TRP A 534 -15.25 -23.84 7.17
N THR A 535 -16.01 -24.61 6.40
CA THR A 535 -15.54 -25.65 5.47
C THR A 535 -15.80 -25.28 4.02
N TYR A 536 -16.81 -24.46 3.73
CA TYR A 536 -17.17 -24.02 2.38
C TYR A 536 -17.04 -22.50 2.22
N PRO A 537 -16.75 -21.98 1.00
CA PRO A 537 -16.62 -20.54 0.77
C PRO A 537 -17.81 -19.72 1.27
N GLU A 538 -19.04 -20.20 1.06
CA GLU A 538 -20.25 -19.49 1.50
C GLU A 538 -20.30 -19.29 3.03
N GLU A 539 -19.78 -20.23 3.82
CA GLU A 539 -19.71 -20.09 5.27
C GLU A 539 -18.69 -19.02 5.68
N ALA A 540 -17.57 -18.90 4.96
CA ALA A 540 -16.62 -17.81 5.14
C ALA A 540 -17.22 -16.46 4.74
N PHE A 541 -18.06 -16.42 3.70
CA PHE A 541 -18.83 -15.24 3.33
C PHE A 541 -19.82 -14.83 4.43
N GLU A 542 -20.52 -15.79 5.05
CA GLU A 542 -21.40 -15.51 6.19
C GLU A 542 -20.62 -15.02 7.43
N ALA A 543 -19.41 -15.53 7.66
CA ALA A 543 -18.52 -15.00 8.69
C ALA A 543 -18.07 -13.56 8.38
N TRP A 544 -17.72 -13.27 7.11
CA TRP A 544 -17.40 -11.92 6.65
C TRP A 544 -18.58 -10.94 6.81
N LYS A 545 -19.81 -11.37 6.52
CA LYS A 545 -21.02 -10.55 6.74
C LYS A 545 -21.17 -10.10 8.18
N LYS A 546 -20.89 -11.00 9.14
CA LYS A 546 -20.91 -10.66 10.57
C LYS A 546 -19.82 -9.64 10.90
N LEU A 547 -18.60 -9.84 10.40
CA LEU A 547 -17.46 -8.97 10.70
C LEU A 547 -17.56 -7.57 10.07
N SER A 548 -18.14 -7.47 8.88
CA SER A 548 -18.28 -6.21 8.13
C SER A 548 -19.50 -5.38 8.55
N LYS A 549 -20.44 -5.96 9.31
CA LYS A 549 -21.65 -5.26 9.76
C LYS A 549 -21.30 -3.98 10.53
N GLY A 550 -21.92 -2.88 10.15
CA GLY A 550 -21.72 -1.56 10.75
C GLY A 550 -20.41 -0.86 10.35
N ARG A 551 -19.56 -1.48 9.52
CA ARG A 551 -18.35 -0.87 8.96
C ARG A 551 -18.65 -0.24 7.59
N PRO A 552 -17.75 0.58 7.00
CA PRO A 552 -18.04 1.21 5.71
C PRO A 552 -18.34 0.19 4.60
N CYS A 553 -17.63 -0.93 4.57
CA CYS A 553 -17.85 -2.07 3.67
C CYS A 553 -18.86 -3.09 4.19
N ASP A 554 -20.03 -2.65 4.67
CA ASP A 554 -21.06 -3.52 5.24
C ASP A 554 -21.72 -4.44 4.19
N TYR A 555 -21.63 -5.76 4.40
CA TYR A 555 -22.20 -6.81 3.54
C TYR A 555 -23.43 -7.49 4.19
N SER A 556 -23.92 -7.03 5.34
CA SER A 556 -24.95 -7.70 6.14
C SER A 556 -26.26 -7.97 5.38
N GLY A 557 -26.58 -7.16 4.37
CA GLY A 557 -27.73 -7.34 3.48
C GLY A 557 -27.49 -8.20 2.24
N LEU A 558 -26.29 -8.74 2.04
CA LEU A 558 -25.93 -9.59 0.91
C LEU A 558 -26.10 -11.10 1.22
N SER A 559 -26.32 -11.89 0.18
CA SER A 559 -26.26 -13.35 0.19
C SER A 559 -25.82 -13.83 -1.19
N TYR A 560 -25.32 -15.07 -1.28
CA TYR A 560 -24.99 -15.68 -2.57
C TYR A 560 -26.19 -15.72 -3.51
N ASP A 561 -27.38 -16.08 -3.00
CA ASP A 561 -28.63 -16.06 -3.77
C ASP A 561 -28.92 -14.69 -4.37
N LYS A 562 -28.74 -13.62 -3.58
CA LYS A 562 -29.01 -12.25 -4.00
C LYS A 562 -28.05 -11.76 -5.09
N LEU A 563 -26.82 -12.27 -5.09
CA LEU A 563 -25.80 -11.98 -6.10
C LEU A 563 -25.94 -12.88 -7.34
N THR A 564 -26.69 -13.98 -7.25
CA THR A 564 -26.88 -14.96 -8.33
C THR A 564 -28.01 -14.54 -9.28
N GLY A 565 -27.83 -14.77 -10.57
CA GLY A 565 -28.83 -14.48 -11.61
C GLY A 565 -28.90 -13.02 -12.07
N GLY A 566 -28.38 -12.07 -11.29
CA GLY A 566 -28.43 -10.62 -11.56
C GLY A 566 -27.11 -9.96 -11.98
N SER A 567 -27.04 -8.64 -11.75
CA SER A 567 -25.78 -7.88 -11.69
C SER A 567 -25.18 -8.01 -10.28
N GLY A 568 -23.92 -7.62 -10.10
CA GLY A 568 -23.39 -7.36 -8.77
C GLY A 568 -24.07 -6.16 -8.07
N ILE A 569 -23.90 -6.09 -6.75
CA ILE A 569 -24.52 -5.10 -5.85
C ILE A 569 -23.44 -4.27 -5.16
N GLN A 570 -23.60 -2.94 -5.11
CA GLN A 570 -22.65 -2.08 -4.42
C GLN A 570 -22.76 -2.21 -2.90
N TRP A 571 -21.64 -2.28 -2.19
CA TRP A 571 -21.66 -2.02 -0.75
C TRP A 571 -21.60 -0.50 -0.46
N PRO A 572 -22.08 -0.02 0.72
CA PRO A 572 -22.70 -0.80 1.79
C PRO A 572 -24.07 -1.34 1.36
N CYS A 573 -24.32 -2.62 1.67
CA CYS A 573 -25.61 -3.25 1.48
C CYS A 573 -26.11 -3.77 2.83
N THR A 574 -27.14 -3.11 3.35
CA THR A 574 -27.66 -3.29 4.71
C THR A 574 -29.19 -3.42 4.68
N GLU A 575 -29.83 -3.57 5.83
CA GLU A 575 -31.30 -3.52 5.92
C GLU A 575 -31.88 -2.18 5.40
N ARG A 576 -31.17 -1.07 5.65
CA ARG A 576 -31.56 0.27 5.14
C ARG A 576 -31.28 0.42 3.64
N TYR A 577 -30.23 -0.22 3.14
CA TYR A 577 -29.81 -0.17 1.74
C TYR A 577 -29.79 -1.58 1.14
N PRO A 578 -30.96 -2.24 0.99
CA PRO A 578 -31.01 -3.65 0.60
C PRO A 578 -30.54 -3.88 -0.83
N TYR A 579 -30.44 -2.85 -1.67
CA TYR A 579 -29.89 -2.98 -3.03
C TYR A 579 -28.54 -2.25 -3.20
N GLY A 580 -27.87 -1.98 -2.08
CA GLY A 580 -26.64 -1.21 -2.05
C GLY A 580 -26.87 0.30 -2.02
N LYS A 581 -25.83 1.04 -1.61
CA LYS A 581 -25.82 2.50 -1.66
C LYS A 581 -25.02 2.99 -2.87
N GLU A 582 -25.71 3.69 -3.78
CA GLU A 582 -25.16 4.11 -5.07
C GLU A 582 -23.95 5.05 -4.93
N ARG A 583 -24.02 6.03 -4.02
CA ARG A 583 -22.93 6.99 -3.75
C ARG A 583 -22.70 7.09 -2.26
N LEU A 584 -21.44 7.19 -1.85
CA LEU A 584 -21.14 7.55 -0.46
C LEU A 584 -21.23 9.06 -0.30
N PHE A 585 -21.50 9.49 0.94
CA PHE A 585 -21.47 10.89 1.36
C PHE A 585 -22.50 11.78 0.66
N ASP A 586 -23.63 11.22 0.23
CA ASP A 586 -24.80 11.94 -0.29
C ASP A 586 -25.52 12.76 0.81
N ASP A 587 -25.21 12.51 2.07
CA ASP A 587 -25.60 13.25 3.27
C ASP A 587 -24.55 14.26 3.74
N GLY A 588 -23.37 14.30 3.10
CA GLY A 588 -22.25 15.15 3.50
C GLY A 588 -21.59 14.75 4.83
N ILE A 589 -21.79 13.51 5.30
CA ILE A 589 -21.18 12.95 6.51
C ILE A 589 -20.11 11.93 6.11
N PHE A 590 -18.86 12.21 6.42
CA PHE A 590 -17.69 11.39 6.09
C PHE A 590 -17.31 10.47 7.25
N PHE A 591 -16.49 9.45 6.96
CA PHE A 591 -16.03 8.46 7.94
C PHE A 591 -14.87 8.96 8.82
N THR A 592 -14.85 10.26 9.13
CA THR A 592 -13.77 10.95 9.85
C THR A 592 -14.04 11.11 11.34
N ASP A 593 -15.11 10.50 11.87
CA ASP A 593 -15.30 10.44 13.32
C ASP A 593 -14.18 9.62 13.98
N VAL A 594 -13.67 10.11 15.11
CA VAL A 594 -12.49 9.54 15.79
C VAL A 594 -12.69 8.10 16.26
N GLU A 595 -13.92 7.72 16.60
CA GLU A 595 -14.23 6.36 17.03
C GLU A 595 -14.61 5.45 15.85
N TYR A 596 -14.77 5.98 14.64
CA TYR A 596 -15.20 5.24 13.46
C TYR A 596 -14.11 5.09 12.38
N CYS A 597 -13.27 6.11 12.21
CA CYS A 597 -12.30 6.19 11.12
C CYS A 597 -11.33 5.02 11.10
N GLU A 598 -10.90 4.64 9.90
CA GLU A 598 -9.89 3.59 9.65
C GLU A 598 -8.48 4.07 9.97
N SER A 599 -8.24 5.39 9.94
CA SER A 599 -6.93 5.95 10.26
C SER A 599 -7.06 7.38 10.79
N PHE A 600 -6.13 7.74 11.67
CA PHE A 600 -5.93 9.13 12.10
C PHE A 600 -5.16 9.96 11.06
N GLY A 601 -4.73 9.35 9.95
CA GLY A 601 -4.02 10.02 8.87
C GLY A 601 -2.56 10.32 9.19
N HIS A 602 -1.91 11.04 8.28
CA HIS A 602 -0.48 11.32 8.33
C HIS A 602 -0.18 12.78 7.97
N ASP A 603 0.98 13.22 8.43
CA ASP A 603 1.72 14.31 7.80
C ASP A 603 2.21 13.83 6.43
N LEU A 604 1.81 14.52 5.36
CA LEU A 604 2.07 14.04 3.99
C LEU A 604 3.50 14.24 3.51
N GLU A 605 4.28 15.09 4.18
CA GLU A 605 5.67 15.38 3.81
C GLU A 605 6.64 14.41 4.48
N THR A 606 6.41 14.17 5.77
CA THR A 606 7.27 13.29 6.59
C THR A 606 6.80 11.83 6.57
N GLY A 607 5.51 11.59 6.31
CA GLY A 607 4.88 10.28 6.46
C GLY A 607 4.63 9.88 7.91
N ALA A 608 4.81 10.79 8.87
CA ALA A 608 4.57 10.50 10.28
C ALA A 608 3.06 10.34 10.53
N PRO A 609 2.63 9.24 11.18
CA PRO A 609 1.23 9.06 11.54
C PRO A 609 0.82 10.08 12.61
N TYR A 610 -0.42 10.58 12.52
CA TYR A 610 -0.99 11.38 13.59
C TYR A 610 -1.40 10.52 14.77
N THR A 611 -1.15 11.03 15.97
CA THR A 611 -1.68 10.48 17.22
C THR A 611 -3.20 10.72 17.31
N LYS A 612 -3.89 9.92 18.13
CA LYS A 612 -5.32 10.11 18.43
C LYS A 612 -5.61 11.53 18.93
N ASP A 613 -4.72 12.10 19.75
CA ASP A 613 -4.89 13.45 20.30
C ASP A 613 -4.72 14.55 19.25
N GLN A 614 -3.76 14.42 18.33
CA GLN A 614 -3.63 15.33 17.19
C GLN A 614 -4.88 15.29 16.29
N TYR A 615 -5.41 14.08 16.04
CA TYR A 615 -6.63 13.92 15.25
C TYR A 615 -7.86 14.53 15.93
N LYS A 616 -8.00 14.35 17.26
CA LYS A 616 -9.06 14.99 18.05
C LYS A 616 -8.95 16.51 18.02
N ALA A 617 -7.73 17.06 18.13
CA ALA A 617 -7.50 18.49 18.08
C ALA A 617 -7.89 19.10 16.72
N MET A 618 -7.68 18.37 15.62
CA MET A 618 -8.14 18.74 14.28
C MET A 618 -9.68 18.77 14.16
N ASN A 619 -10.39 18.04 15.03
CA ASN A 619 -11.85 17.96 15.11
C ASN A 619 -12.57 17.73 13.75
N PRO A 620 -12.29 16.62 13.01
CA PRO A 620 -12.98 16.36 11.75
C PRO A 620 -14.50 16.20 11.92
N ALA A 621 -14.94 15.41 12.91
CA ALA A 621 -16.35 15.27 13.30
C ALA A 621 -17.30 15.00 12.11
N GLY A 622 -16.96 14.04 11.25
CA GLY A 622 -17.76 13.70 10.08
C GLY A 622 -17.60 14.66 8.89
N ARG A 623 -16.68 15.61 8.93
CA ARG A 623 -16.31 16.48 7.79
C ARG A 623 -15.09 15.91 7.06
N ALA A 624 -15.03 16.13 5.74
CA ALA A 624 -13.86 15.78 4.94
C ALA A 624 -12.66 16.68 5.26
N ILE A 625 -11.47 16.18 5.03
CA ILE A 625 -10.21 16.84 5.38
C ILE A 625 -9.50 17.24 4.08
N LEU A 626 -9.30 18.54 3.88
CA LEU A 626 -8.39 19.02 2.83
C LEU A 626 -6.96 18.74 3.27
N LYS A 627 -6.14 18.20 2.37
CA LYS A 627 -4.76 17.86 2.67
C LYS A 627 -3.79 18.78 1.94
N PRO A 628 -3.09 19.69 2.65
CA PRO A 628 -1.99 20.47 2.08
C PRO A 628 -0.70 19.65 1.99
N CYS A 629 0.14 19.95 1.00
CA CYS A 629 1.52 19.43 0.90
C CYS A 629 2.31 20.28 -0.11
N HIS A 630 3.55 20.65 0.23
CA HIS A 630 4.44 21.32 -0.72
C HIS A 630 5.03 20.32 -1.71
N TYR A 631 5.13 20.73 -2.97
CA TYR A 631 5.92 19.99 -3.96
C TYR A 631 7.41 19.97 -3.60
N GLN A 632 7.98 18.77 -3.67
CA GLN A 632 9.40 18.47 -3.53
C GLN A 632 9.91 17.80 -4.81
N PRO A 633 11.06 18.23 -5.37
CA PRO A 633 11.66 17.58 -6.54
C PRO A 633 11.97 16.09 -6.31
N GLU A 634 11.99 15.31 -7.39
CA GLU A 634 12.40 13.90 -7.32
C GLU A 634 13.84 13.76 -6.80
N PHE A 635 14.09 12.73 -6.00
CA PHE A 635 15.42 12.48 -5.42
C PHE A 635 16.46 12.10 -6.49
N GLU A 636 16.06 11.36 -7.52
CA GLU A 636 16.95 10.96 -8.63
C GLU A 636 16.42 11.57 -9.93
N GLY A 637 17.01 12.69 -10.34
CA GLY A 637 16.78 13.31 -11.64
C GLY A 637 17.75 12.83 -12.72
N VAL A 638 17.53 13.30 -13.94
CA VAL A 638 18.47 13.15 -15.06
C VAL A 638 19.76 13.91 -14.82
N ASP A 639 20.88 13.39 -15.33
CA ASP A 639 22.19 14.04 -15.32
C ASP A 639 22.95 13.79 -16.64
N GLN A 640 24.24 14.08 -16.66
CA GLN A 640 25.07 13.90 -17.86
C GLN A 640 25.26 12.43 -18.24
N ASP A 641 25.25 11.52 -17.26
CA ASP A 641 25.46 10.08 -17.45
C ASP A 641 24.15 9.37 -17.83
N TYR A 642 23.03 9.82 -17.27
CA TYR A 642 21.68 9.30 -17.47
C TYR A 642 20.72 10.43 -17.88
N PRO A 643 20.75 10.87 -19.15
CA PRO A 643 20.08 12.09 -19.59
C PRO A 643 18.58 11.93 -19.93
N LEU A 644 18.01 10.74 -19.84
CA LEU A 644 16.61 10.47 -20.21
C LEU A 644 15.80 10.04 -18.99
N GLN A 645 14.63 10.64 -18.79
CA GLN A 645 13.71 10.25 -17.73
C GLN A 645 12.91 9.01 -18.14
N LEU A 646 12.89 7.98 -17.29
CA LEU A 646 12.18 6.74 -17.49
C LEU A 646 10.76 6.79 -16.89
N SER A 647 9.79 6.31 -17.66
CA SER A 647 8.48 5.91 -17.16
C SER A 647 8.15 4.49 -17.60
N THR A 648 7.52 3.72 -16.72
CA THR A 648 7.03 2.37 -17.05
C THR A 648 5.51 2.36 -17.22
N GLY A 649 4.91 1.35 -17.84
CA GLY A 649 3.44 1.25 -17.79
C GLY A 649 2.81 0.10 -18.56
N ARG A 650 1.51 0.23 -18.83
CA ARG A 650 0.67 -0.87 -19.33
C ARG A 650 0.39 -0.81 -20.82
N ARG A 651 0.09 -1.99 -21.37
CA ARG A 651 -0.44 -2.26 -22.70
C ARG A 651 -1.87 -2.83 -22.55
N PRO A 652 -2.78 -2.58 -23.50
CA PRO A 652 -4.18 -3.01 -23.38
C PRO A 652 -4.36 -4.54 -23.43
N LEU A 653 -3.47 -5.26 -24.10
CA LEU A 653 -3.59 -6.70 -24.35
C LEU A 653 -3.01 -7.57 -23.22
N HIS A 654 -2.10 -7.02 -22.40
CA HIS A 654 -1.42 -7.78 -21.35
C HIS A 654 -1.82 -7.38 -19.94
N PHE A 655 -1.87 -8.37 -19.06
CA PHE A 655 -2.14 -8.19 -17.64
C PHE A 655 -0.90 -8.56 -16.83
N HIS A 656 -0.41 -7.62 -16.02
CA HIS A 656 0.77 -7.77 -15.16
C HIS A 656 1.94 -8.47 -15.86
N THR A 657 2.54 -9.47 -15.23
CA THR A 657 3.71 -10.23 -15.68
C THR A 657 3.38 -11.23 -16.79
N ARG A 658 2.15 -11.16 -17.34
CA ARG A 658 1.73 -11.84 -18.56
C ARG A 658 1.70 -13.37 -18.45
N THR A 659 1.82 -13.93 -17.24
CA THR A 659 1.74 -15.38 -17.02
C THR A 659 0.40 -15.98 -17.45
N LYS A 660 -0.68 -15.18 -17.43
CA LYS A 660 -2.00 -15.52 -17.99
C LYS A 660 -2.10 -15.13 -19.48
N THR A 661 -1.98 -13.83 -19.79
CA THR A 661 -2.27 -13.31 -21.14
C THR A 661 -1.23 -13.72 -22.19
N GLY A 662 0.01 -14.03 -21.79
CA GLY A 662 1.06 -14.51 -22.70
C GLY A 662 0.88 -15.97 -23.11
N ARG A 663 0.07 -16.72 -22.34
CA ARG A 663 -0.38 -18.07 -22.68
C ARG A 663 -1.69 -18.08 -23.48
N THR A 664 -2.12 -16.91 -23.96
CA THR A 664 -3.28 -16.74 -24.85
C THR A 664 -2.78 -16.35 -26.24
N LYS A 665 -2.93 -17.24 -27.22
CA LYS A 665 -2.34 -17.09 -28.57
C LYS A 665 -2.68 -15.76 -29.24
N GLU A 666 -3.93 -15.33 -29.17
CA GLU A 666 -4.40 -14.08 -29.79
C GLU A 666 -3.76 -12.84 -29.16
N LEU A 667 -3.62 -12.83 -27.83
CA LEU A 667 -3.05 -11.68 -27.10
C LEU A 667 -1.53 -11.65 -27.23
N GLN A 668 -0.87 -12.79 -27.11
CA GLN A 668 0.58 -12.92 -27.24
C GLN A 668 1.05 -12.63 -28.67
N GLY A 669 0.34 -13.14 -29.68
CA GLY A 669 0.69 -12.90 -31.09
C GLY A 669 0.61 -11.42 -31.49
N ALA A 670 -0.25 -10.64 -30.84
CA ALA A 670 -0.45 -9.22 -31.16
C ALA A 670 0.49 -8.25 -30.41
N ASP A 671 1.08 -8.67 -29.28
CA ASP A 671 2.01 -7.83 -28.50
C ASP A 671 3.13 -8.70 -27.88
N PRO A 672 3.98 -9.34 -28.70
CA PRO A 672 4.85 -10.45 -28.24
C PRO A 672 6.08 -10.03 -27.43
N GLU A 673 6.62 -8.83 -27.66
CA GLU A 673 7.91 -8.40 -27.11
C GLU A 673 7.86 -7.00 -26.45
N PRO A 674 8.72 -6.73 -25.45
CA PRO A 674 8.88 -5.39 -24.89
C PRO A 674 9.59 -4.46 -25.89
N TYR A 675 9.48 -3.16 -25.65
CA TYR A 675 10.17 -2.12 -26.42
C TYR A 675 10.49 -0.91 -25.55
N VAL A 676 11.42 -0.08 -25.99
CA VAL A 676 11.61 1.28 -25.44
C VAL A 676 11.07 2.31 -26.40
N GLN A 677 10.16 3.15 -25.93
CA GLN A 677 9.59 4.25 -26.70
C GLN A 677 10.41 5.53 -26.51
N ILE A 678 10.79 6.18 -27.61
CA ILE A 678 11.66 7.37 -27.62
C ILE A 678 11.09 8.45 -28.56
N SER A 679 11.33 9.73 -28.25
CA SER A 679 10.90 10.83 -29.11
C SER A 679 11.64 10.83 -30.45
N GLU A 680 11.05 11.40 -31.50
CA GLU A 680 11.72 11.53 -32.81
C GLU A 680 13.02 12.35 -32.74
N LYS A 681 13.07 13.36 -31.86
CA LYS A 681 14.25 14.21 -31.68
C LYS A 681 15.37 13.46 -30.96
N ASP A 682 15.03 12.70 -29.92
CA ASP A 682 16.01 11.90 -29.19
C ASP A 682 16.49 10.73 -30.06
N ALA A 683 15.61 10.07 -30.81
CA ALA A 683 16.01 9.02 -31.75
C ALA A 683 17.07 9.51 -32.76
N LYS A 684 16.91 10.73 -33.30
CA LYS A 684 17.93 11.38 -34.15
C LYS A 684 19.23 11.67 -33.38
N LYS A 685 19.14 12.18 -32.15
CA LYS A 685 20.29 12.47 -31.27
C LYS A 685 21.12 11.22 -30.98
N TYR A 686 20.47 10.09 -30.67
CA TYR A 686 21.10 8.82 -30.32
C TYR A 686 21.33 7.89 -31.53
N LYS A 687 21.03 8.36 -32.76
CA LYS A 687 21.18 7.59 -34.02
C LYS A 687 20.41 6.25 -34.03
N VAL A 688 19.24 6.24 -33.41
CA VAL A 688 18.33 5.08 -33.29
C VAL A 688 17.19 5.21 -34.29
N LYS A 689 16.84 4.11 -34.96
CA LYS A 689 15.70 3.97 -35.87
C LYS A 689 14.65 3.03 -35.28
N GLU A 690 13.45 3.03 -35.87
CA GLU A 690 12.40 2.06 -35.53
C GLU A 690 12.94 0.63 -35.64
N GLY A 691 12.73 -0.18 -34.60
CA GLY A 691 13.15 -1.58 -34.55
C GLY A 691 14.64 -1.82 -34.26
N ASP A 692 15.48 -0.78 -34.22
CA ASP A 692 16.88 -0.94 -33.79
C ASP A 692 16.93 -1.50 -32.37
N LEU A 693 17.82 -2.47 -32.14
CA LEU A 693 18.04 -2.99 -30.81
C LEU A 693 18.90 -2.02 -29.99
N VAL A 694 18.47 -1.74 -28.77
CA VAL A 694 19.18 -0.82 -27.88
C VAL A 694 19.32 -1.38 -26.47
N VAL A 695 20.43 -1.04 -25.82
CA VAL A 695 20.58 -1.22 -24.37
C VAL A 695 20.05 0.04 -23.68
N VAL A 696 19.09 -0.15 -22.78
CA VAL A 696 18.63 0.87 -21.86
C VAL A 696 19.26 0.59 -20.50
N GLU A 697 19.96 1.55 -19.95
CA GLU A 697 20.74 1.37 -18.72
C GLU A 697 20.38 2.44 -17.70
N SER A 698 20.26 2.00 -16.45
CA SER A 698 20.10 2.84 -15.26
C SER A 698 21.24 2.56 -14.28
N ARG A 699 21.29 3.32 -13.18
CA ARG A 699 22.26 3.09 -12.10
C ARG A 699 22.18 1.70 -11.44
N ARG A 700 21.10 0.95 -11.67
CA ARG A 700 20.84 -0.36 -11.03
C ARG A 700 21.04 -1.55 -11.96
N GLY A 701 20.99 -1.33 -13.27
CA GLY A 701 20.91 -2.43 -14.22
C GLY A 701 20.59 -1.96 -15.62
N LYS A 702 20.54 -2.94 -16.53
CA LYS A 702 20.33 -2.72 -17.97
C LYS A 702 19.38 -3.76 -18.55
N ILE A 703 18.69 -3.37 -19.62
CA ILE A 703 17.86 -4.24 -20.45
C ILE A 703 18.22 -4.04 -21.93
N GLU A 704 17.88 -4.99 -22.78
CA GLU A 704 18.13 -4.97 -24.22
C GLU A 704 16.82 -5.21 -24.98
N VAL A 705 16.26 -4.15 -25.58
CA VAL A 705 14.92 -4.15 -26.19
C VAL A 705 14.89 -3.34 -27.49
N PRO A 706 13.99 -3.66 -28.44
CA PRO A 706 13.83 -2.86 -29.65
C PRO A 706 13.31 -1.45 -29.35
N ALA A 707 13.74 -0.47 -30.15
CA ALA A 707 13.29 0.90 -30.07
C ALA A 707 12.00 1.12 -30.88
N ARG A 708 11.08 1.92 -30.33
CA ARG A 708 9.88 2.46 -30.99
C ARG A 708 9.93 3.98 -30.99
N VAL A 709 9.86 4.61 -32.14
CA VAL A 709 10.05 6.05 -32.34
C VAL A 709 8.70 6.78 -32.41
N GLY A 710 8.57 7.87 -31.64
CA GLY A 710 7.42 8.77 -31.64
C GLY A 710 6.50 8.65 -30.42
N LEU A 711 5.51 9.56 -30.34
CA LEU A 711 4.52 9.65 -29.24
C LEU A 711 5.13 9.72 -27.83
N MET A 712 6.27 10.41 -27.70
CA MET A 712 6.98 10.67 -26.45
C MET A 712 7.53 12.10 -26.43
N ALA A 713 7.55 12.74 -25.26
CA ALA A 713 8.19 14.04 -25.09
C ALA A 713 9.72 13.93 -25.17
N VAL A 714 10.39 15.01 -25.56
CA VAL A 714 11.87 15.06 -25.61
C VAL A 714 12.44 14.86 -24.21
N GLY A 715 13.49 14.03 -24.11
CA GLY A 715 14.15 13.70 -22.84
C GLY A 715 13.41 12.66 -22.00
N GLN A 716 12.34 12.05 -22.51
CA GLN A 716 11.58 11.01 -21.81
C GLN A 716 11.56 9.70 -22.61
N VAL A 717 11.48 8.58 -21.91
CA VAL A 717 11.31 7.25 -22.51
C VAL A 717 10.27 6.43 -21.77
N PHE A 718 9.62 5.51 -22.49
CA PHE A 718 8.61 4.61 -21.92
C PHE A 718 8.89 3.15 -22.19
N ILE A 719 8.72 2.30 -21.19
CA ILE A 719 8.90 0.84 -21.30
C ILE A 719 7.68 0.11 -20.69
N PRO A 720 7.04 -0.84 -21.40
CA PRO A 720 6.00 -1.65 -20.82
C PRO A 720 6.59 -2.65 -19.81
N PHE A 721 6.00 -2.76 -18.61
CA PHE A 721 6.57 -3.61 -17.54
C PHE A 721 6.16 -5.10 -17.62
N HIS A 722 5.34 -5.47 -18.61
CA HIS A 722 4.66 -6.77 -18.63
C HIS A 722 5.57 -7.99 -18.79
N PHE A 723 6.82 -7.78 -19.22
CA PHE A 723 7.65 -8.82 -19.80
C PHE A 723 8.69 -9.30 -18.78
N GLY A 724 8.49 -10.50 -18.26
CA GLY A 724 9.51 -11.26 -17.53
C GLY A 724 10.30 -12.19 -18.45
N TYR A 725 10.64 -13.36 -17.93
CA TYR A 725 11.57 -14.34 -18.47
C TYR A 725 10.94 -15.73 -18.70
N PHE A 726 9.71 -16.00 -18.24
CA PHE A 726 9.09 -17.32 -18.38
C PHE A 726 8.91 -17.79 -19.83
N ASP A 727 8.83 -16.86 -20.79
CA ASP A 727 8.74 -17.12 -22.24
C ASP A 727 9.95 -16.59 -23.01
N ASP A 728 11.05 -16.27 -22.32
CA ASP A 728 12.25 -15.79 -23.00
C ASP A 728 13.04 -16.94 -23.63
N HIS A 729 13.48 -16.71 -24.86
CA HIS A 729 14.34 -17.62 -25.62
C HIS A 729 15.57 -16.89 -26.16
N THR A 730 15.79 -15.65 -25.70
CA THR A 730 16.81 -14.75 -26.28
C THR A 730 18.03 -14.58 -25.39
N GLY A 731 17.92 -14.91 -24.10
CA GLY A 731 18.99 -14.75 -23.12
C GLY A 731 19.23 -13.28 -22.74
N ARG A 732 18.29 -12.39 -23.08
CA ARG A 732 18.42 -10.94 -22.87
C ARG A 732 17.58 -10.47 -21.69
N SER A 733 18.15 -9.59 -20.90
CA SER A 733 17.39 -8.84 -19.90
C SER A 733 16.36 -7.95 -20.58
N ARG A 734 15.10 -8.03 -20.13
CA ARG A 734 13.95 -7.40 -20.79
C ARG A 734 12.88 -6.87 -19.84
N ALA A 735 12.97 -7.20 -18.55
CA ALA A 735 12.03 -6.73 -17.55
C ALA A 735 12.30 -5.27 -17.18
N ALA A 736 11.32 -4.39 -17.36
CA ALA A 736 11.48 -2.96 -17.09
C ALA A 736 11.94 -2.67 -15.65
N ASN A 737 11.56 -3.52 -14.70
CA ASN A 737 11.87 -3.33 -13.29
C ASN A 737 13.34 -3.60 -12.93
N GLU A 738 14.15 -4.15 -13.85
CA GLU A 738 15.62 -4.15 -13.74
C GLU A 738 16.21 -2.73 -13.70
N LEU A 739 15.46 -1.74 -14.22
CA LEU A 739 15.88 -0.34 -14.26
C LEU A 739 15.35 0.48 -13.08
N THR A 740 14.34 -0.03 -12.38
CA THR A 740 13.54 0.76 -11.42
C THR A 740 14.17 0.80 -10.04
N ARG A 741 14.07 1.96 -9.40
CA ARG A 741 14.63 2.22 -8.07
C ARG A 741 13.70 1.75 -6.94
N GLN A 742 14.30 1.44 -5.80
CA GLN A 742 13.60 1.14 -4.56
C GLN A 742 13.33 2.45 -3.78
N GLN A 743 12.42 3.30 -4.28
CA GLN A 743 11.89 4.45 -3.53
C GLN A 743 10.39 4.29 -3.34
N TRP A 744 9.92 4.68 -2.17
CA TRP A 744 8.55 4.47 -1.73
C TRP A 744 7.93 5.79 -1.27
N ASP A 745 6.64 5.97 -1.53
CA ASP A 745 5.88 7.10 -0.99
C ASP A 745 5.91 7.05 0.55
N PRO A 746 6.12 8.19 1.25
CA PRO A 746 6.30 8.20 2.69
C PRO A 746 5.07 7.70 3.46
N VAL A 747 3.86 7.86 2.91
CA VAL A 747 2.59 7.49 3.55
C VAL A 747 2.10 6.13 3.05
N SER A 748 1.82 5.99 1.76
CA SER A 748 1.19 4.75 1.23
C SER A 748 2.17 3.58 1.15
N LYS A 749 3.48 3.88 1.20
CA LYS A 749 4.56 2.92 0.93
C LYS A 749 4.37 2.24 -0.42
N GLN A 750 3.81 2.95 -1.41
CA GLN A 750 3.76 2.50 -2.79
C GLN A 750 5.06 2.92 -3.51
N PRO A 751 5.71 2.04 -4.29
CA PRO A 751 6.97 2.36 -4.92
C PRO A 751 6.82 3.25 -6.16
N GLN A 752 7.84 4.05 -6.41
CA GLN A 752 7.89 4.99 -7.52
C GLN A 752 8.43 4.32 -8.80
N PHE A 753 7.56 3.62 -9.54
CA PHE A 753 7.91 3.01 -10.83
C PHE A 753 7.88 3.97 -12.03
N LYS A 754 7.30 5.15 -11.87
CA LYS A 754 7.19 6.20 -12.90
C LYS A 754 8.27 7.27 -12.71
N SER A 755 9.41 6.91 -12.14
CA SER A 755 10.56 7.80 -11.96
C SER A 755 11.86 7.03 -12.17
N GLY A 756 12.90 7.76 -12.54
CA GLY A 756 14.24 7.23 -12.75
C GLY A 756 14.93 7.85 -13.96
N ALA A 757 16.25 7.76 -13.99
CA ALA A 757 17.06 8.24 -15.09
C ALA A 757 17.75 7.07 -15.80
N VAL A 758 17.78 7.14 -17.13
CA VAL A 758 18.39 6.14 -17.99
C VAL A 758 19.22 6.77 -19.11
N ARG A 759 20.09 5.96 -19.70
CA ARG A 759 20.72 6.23 -20.99
C ARG A 759 20.38 5.14 -21.99
N ILE A 760 20.49 5.47 -23.26
CA ILE A 760 20.25 4.54 -24.37
C ILE A 760 21.50 4.46 -25.22
N THR A 761 21.94 3.23 -25.48
CA THR A 761 23.05 2.91 -26.39
C THR A 761 22.56 1.96 -27.47
N LYS A 762 22.77 2.32 -28.73
CA LYS A 762 22.46 1.43 -29.86
C LYS A 762 23.36 0.19 -29.83
N VAL A 763 22.77 -0.99 -30.03
CA VAL A 763 23.54 -2.23 -30.19
C VAL A 763 24.00 -2.33 -31.63
N ASP A 764 25.32 -2.22 -31.85
CA ASP A 764 25.92 -2.58 -33.14
C ASP A 764 26.21 -4.08 -33.14
N PRO A 765 25.73 -4.86 -34.14
CA PRO A 765 26.02 -6.29 -34.23
C PRO A 765 27.52 -6.63 -34.15
N SER A 766 28.40 -5.73 -34.61
CA SER A 766 29.86 -5.91 -34.56
C SER A 766 30.47 -5.69 -33.17
N GLU A 767 29.74 -5.05 -32.24
CA GLU A 767 30.19 -4.77 -30.87
C GLU A 767 29.32 -5.46 -29.80
N ARG A 768 28.57 -6.48 -30.19
CA ARG A 768 27.57 -7.13 -29.32
C ARG A 768 28.16 -7.68 -28.02
N GLU A 769 29.40 -8.18 -28.03
CA GLU A 769 30.07 -8.64 -26.81
C GLU A 769 30.35 -7.52 -25.81
N LYS A 770 30.46 -6.27 -26.26
CA LYS A 770 30.70 -5.09 -25.40
C LYS A 770 29.39 -4.47 -24.90
N VAL A 771 28.31 -4.57 -25.67
CA VAL A 771 27.02 -3.91 -25.41
C VAL A 771 25.91 -4.97 -25.39
N HIS A 772 25.84 -5.72 -24.29
CA HIS A 772 24.82 -6.75 -24.05
C HIS A 772 24.27 -6.65 -22.62
N ALA A 773 22.98 -6.95 -22.45
CA ALA A 773 22.34 -7.09 -21.14
C ALA A 773 21.88 -8.55 -20.94
N PRO A 774 22.63 -9.38 -20.18
CA PRO A 774 22.25 -10.77 -19.96
C PRO A 774 21.04 -10.89 -19.05
N GLU A 775 20.23 -11.90 -19.32
CA GLU A 775 19.18 -12.42 -18.43
C GLU A 775 19.81 -12.88 -17.09
N LEU A 776 19.24 -12.46 -15.94
CA LEU A 776 19.81 -12.70 -14.60
C LEU A 776 19.00 -13.68 -13.73
N GLN A 777 17.78 -14.02 -14.12
CA GLN A 777 16.90 -14.97 -13.45
C GLN A 777 17.49 -16.38 -13.47
N THR A 778 18.10 -16.80 -14.58
CA THR A 778 18.71 -18.13 -14.72
C THR A 778 19.81 -18.34 -13.67
N ALA A 779 20.72 -17.36 -13.52
CA ALA A 779 21.76 -17.41 -12.51
C ALA A 779 21.22 -17.44 -11.07
N ALA A 780 20.10 -16.74 -10.81
CA ALA A 780 19.46 -16.79 -9.49
C ALA A 780 18.82 -18.15 -9.18
N ILE A 781 18.26 -18.82 -10.19
CA ILE A 781 17.77 -20.19 -10.05
C ILE A 781 18.94 -21.12 -9.73
N GLU A 782 20.02 -21.07 -10.53
CA GLU A 782 21.24 -21.88 -10.32
C GLU A 782 21.79 -21.72 -8.89
N ALA A 783 21.89 -20.48 -8.40
CA ALA A 783 22.32 -20.20 -7.03
C ALA A 783 21.41 -20.85 -5.97
N LYS A 784 20.08 -20.81 -6.15
CA LYS A 784 19.13 -21.49 -5.25
C LYS A 784 19.27 -23.01 -5.33
N GLU A 785 19.51 -23.57 -6.51
CA GLU A 785 19.73 -25.01 -6.67
C GLU A 785 21.01 -25.48 -5.98
N GLU A 786 22.10 -24.74 -6.12
CA GLU A 786 23.39 -25.04 -5.50
C GLU A 786 23.33 -24.95 -3.98
N GLY A 787 22.73 -23.88 -3.44
CA GLY A 787 22.54 -23.72 -2.00
C GLY A 787 21.69 -24.85 -1.40
N ASN A 788 20.60 -25.24 -2.06
CA ASN A 788 19.76 -26.35 -1.60
C ASN A 788 20.47 -27.72 -1.66
N LYS A 789 21.30 -27.97 -2.68
CA LYS A 789 22.15 -29.18 -2.73
C LYS A 789 23.12 -29.23 -1.55
N ALA A 790 23.78 -28.10 -1.24
CA ALA A 790 24.70 -28.00 -0.12
C ALA A 790 23.99 -28.25 1.22
N ILE A 791 22.78 -27.72 1.39
CA ILE A 791 21.91 -27.96 2.57
C ILE A 791 21.57 -29.45 2.70
N THR A 792 21.12 -30.08 1.60
CA THR A 792 20.70 -31.49 1.64
C THR A 792 21.87 -32.41 1.98
N GLN A 793 23.06 -32.16 1.42
CA GLN A 793 24.28 -32.93 1.69
C GLN A 793 24.77 -32.79 3.14
N ARG A 794 24.49 -31.67 3.81
CA ARG A 794 24.85 -31.43 5.22
C ARG A 794 23.86 -32.04 6.22
N GLY A 795 22.77 -32.65 5.75
CA GLY A 795 21.75 -33.24 6.63
C GLY A 795 20.72 -32.26 7.17
N GLY A 796 20.55 -31.11 6.52
CA GLY A 796 19.64 -30.05 6.94
C GLY A 796 20.23 -28.66 6.68
N PRO A 797 19.44 -27.57 6.78
CA PRO A 797 19.99 -26.22 6.79
C PRO A 797 21.07 -26.15 7.89
N LYS A 798 22.02 -25.21 7.80
CA LYS A 798 22.95 -24.96 8.91
C LYS A 798 22.15 -24.62 10.18
N GLY A 799 21.75 -25.64 10.92
CA GLY A 799 21.31 -25.56 12.30
C GLY A 799 22.57 -25.55 13.15
N GLU A 800 22.56 -24.74 14.20
CA GLU A 800 23.50 -24.82 15.32
C GLU A 800 24.90 -24.23 15.04
N ASN A 801 25.05 -22.90 15.11
CA ASN A 801 26.07 -22.27 16.00
C ASN A 801 26.22 -20.75 15.83
N GLU A 802 25.69 -20.13 14.79
CA GLU A 802 25.52 -18.68 14.83
C GLU A 802 24.21 -18.44 15.59
N ARG A 803 24.31 -18.29 16.91
CA ARG A 803 23.24 -17.63 17.66
C ARG A 803 22.93 -16.36 16.86
N THR A 804 21.73 -16.23 16.31
CA THR A 804 21.18 -14.89 16.09
C THR A 804 21.18 -14.29 17.48
N GLU A 805 22.19 -13.49 17.80
CA GLU A 805 22.30 -12.87 19.11
C GLU A 805 20.96 -12.17 19.37
N SER A 806 20.22 -12.66 20.37
CA SER A 806 18.94 -12.06 20.71
C SER A 806 19.23 -10.69 21.29
N PHE A 807 19.13 -9.64 20.48
CA PHE A 807 19.32 -8.27 20.94
C PHE A 807 18.35 -7.88 22.06
N LEU A 808 17.27 -8.64 22.25
CA LEU A 808 16.34 -8.47 23.35
C LEU A 808 17.04 -8.56 24.72
N GLN A 809 17.96 -9.51 24.91
CA GLN A 809 18.65 -9.68 26.20
C GLN A 809 19.52 -8.46 26.54
N TYR A 810 20.14 -7.87 25.51
CA TYR A 810 20.97 -6.67 25.60
C TYR A 810 20.10 -5.44 25.89
N TRP A 811 19.00 -5.26 25.15
CA TRP A 811 18.06 -4.16 25.35
C TRP A 811 17.40 -4.21 26.73
N LEU A 812 16.98 -5.38 27.21
CA LEU A 812 16.44 -5.56 28.56
C LEU A 812 17.46 -5.20 29.63
N GLY A 813 18.71 -5.68 29.49
CA GLY A 813 19.81 -5.33 30.40
C GLY A 813 20.08 -3.82 30.43
N ALA A 814 20.15 -3.19 29.24
CA ALA A 814 20.35 -1.74 29.11
C ALA A 814 19.20 -0.95 29.75
N THR A 815 17.96 -1.36 29.52
CA THR A 815 16.76 -0.70 30.10
C THR A 815 16.77 -0.77 31.62
N TYR A 816 17.06 -1.93 32.18
CA TYR A 816 17.13 -2.11 33.62
C TYR A 816 18.26 -1.25 34.21
N ALA A 817 19.45 -1.27 33.61
CA ALA A 817 20.59 -0.47 34.06
C ALA A 817 20.35 1.05 33.95
N SER A 818 19.68 1.52 32.90
CA SER A 818 19.28 2.92 32.77
C SER A 818 18.25 3.32 33.82
N MET A 819 17.33 2.42 34.18
CA MET A 819 16.36 2.65 35.25
C MET A 819 17.01 2.69 36.64
N GLU A 820 18.00 1.83 36.91
CA GLU A 820 18.82 1.93 38.13
C GLU A 820 19.57 3.27 38.17
N THR A 821 20.18 3.67 37.06
CA THR A 821 20.88 4.96 36.95
C THR A 821 19.93 6.13 37.19
N LEU A 822 18.70 6.06 36.66
CA LEU A 822 17.67 7.07 36.88
C LEU A 822 17.27 7.17 38.37
N ARG A 823 17.19 6.03 39.07
CA ARG A 823 16.98 5.99 40.53
C ARG A 823 18.12 6.68 41.27
N ASP A 824 19.38 6.35 40.91
CA ASP A 824 20.57 6.94 41.52
C ASP A 824 20.65 8.46 41.26
N ILE A 825 20.19 8.93 40.09
CA ILE A 825 20.03 10.37 39.79
C ILE A 825 19.06 11.01 40.78
N CYS A 826 17.91 10.38 41.06
CA CYS A 826 16.96 10.90 42.06
C CYS A 826 17.61 11.02 43.44
N ASP A 827 18.36 10.00 43.87
CA ASP A 827 19.08 10.04 45.16
C ASP A 827 20.11 11.18 45.23
N HIS A 828 20.88 11.33 44.15
CA HIS A 828 21.86 12.41 44.03
C HIS A 828 21.19 13.79 44.08
N LEU A 829 20.13 14.00 43.30
CA LEU A 829 19.39 15.26 43.26
C LEU A 829 18.71 15.56 44.59
N MET A 830 18.15 14.55 45.27
CA MET A 830 17.65 14.71 46.64
C MET A 830 18.77 15.19 47.56
N SER A 831 19.96 14.57 47.53
CA SER A 831 21.06 14.98 48.40
C SER A 831 21.52 16.43 48.18
N ARG A 832 21.44 16.95 46.94
CA ARG A 832 21.88 18.31 46.58
C ARG A 832 20.80 19.39 46.71
N ILE A 833 19.52 19.06 46.47
CA ILE A 833 18.41 20.05 46.39
C ILE A 833 17.62 20.15 47.70
N THR A 834 17.75 19.19 48.62
CA THR A 834 16.92 19.12 49.86
C THR A 834 16.98 20.37 50.74
N HIS A 835 18.03 21.20 50.63
CA HIS A 835 18.17 22.42 51.41
C HIS A 835 17.70 23.71 50.71
N SER A 836 17.36 23.66 49.42
CA SER A 836 16.99 24.84 48.61
C SER A 836 15.57 24.82 48.06
N ASP A 837 14.97 23.63 47.88
CA ASP A 837 13.58 23.52 47.38
C ASP A 837 12.87 22.23 47.84
N TYR A 838 11.93 22.38 48.78
CA TYR A 838 11.20 21.26 49.39
C TYR A 838 10.19 20.60 48.44
N GLU A 839 9.62 21.36 47.49
CA GLU A 839 8.69 20.83 46.50
C GLU A 839 9.41 19.87 45.55
N ILE A 840 10.59 20.29 45.04
CA ILE A 840 11.42 19.45 44.17
C ILE A 840 11.94 18.23 44.93
N SER A 841 12.43 18.40 46.17
CA SER A 841 12.88 17.27 47.00
C SER A 841 11.76 16.25 47.24
N SER A 842 10.54 16.72 47.53
CA SER A 842 9.36 15.85 47.69
C SER A 842 8.98 15.15 46.39
N GLY A 843 9.04 15.85 45.27
CA GLY A 843 8.82 15.27 43.94
C GLY A 843 9.84 14.19 43.60
N MET A 844 11.13 14.42 43.86
CA MET A 844 12.20 13.43 43.62
C MET A 844 12.03 12.16 44.46
N LYS A 845 11.52 12.26 45.70
CA LYS A 845 11.15 11.07 46.52
C LYS A 845 10.04 10.26 45.86
N ILE A 846 9.04 10.94 45.29
CA ILE A 846 7.95 10.28 44.56
C ILE A 846 8.51 9.60 43.30
N MET A 847 9.38 10.28 42.54
CA MET A 847 10.04 9.70 41.36
C MET A 847 10.86 8.47 41.72
N HIS A 848 11.70 8.55 42.74
CA HIS A 848 12.47 7.41 43.23
C HIS A 848 11.57 6.20 43.54
N ARG A 849 10.45 6.41 44.25
CA ARG A 849 9.48 5.33 44.53
C ARG A 849 8.87 4.75 43.26
N ILE A 850 8.47 5.60 42.30
CA ILE A 850 7.92 5.17 41.01
C ILE A 850 8.94 4.32 40.26
N ILE A 851 10.19 4.78 40.16
CA ILE A 851 11.27 4.05 39.47
C ILE A 851 11.55 2.71 40.15
N THR A 852 11.51 2.66 41.48
CA THR A 852 11.64 1.41 42.24
C THR A 852 10.54 0.42 41.87
N SER A 853 9.27 0.86 41.85
CA SER A 853 8.16 0.00 41.41
C SER A 853 8.28 -0.48 39.96
N CYS A 854 8.89 0.32 39.09
CA CYS A 854 9.20 -0.10 37.72
C CYS A 854 10.30 -1.18 37.69
N LEU A 855 11.39 -1.00 38.45
CA LEU A 855 12.46 -2.00 38.59
C LEU A 855 11.92 -3.32 39.15
N ASP A 856 11.05 -3.26 40.16
CA ASP A 856 10.41 -4.44 40.76
C ASP A 856 9.60 -5.26 39.74
N ARG A 857 9.02 -4.61 38.73
CA ARG A 857 8.28 -5.28 37.65
C ARG A 857 9.16 -5.74 36.50
N LEU A 858 10.24 -5.02 36.20
CA LEU A 858 11.19 -5.40 35.15
C LEU A 858 12.13 -6.53 35.60
N GLY A 859 12.47 -6.61 36.89
CA GLY A 859 13.42 -7.58 37.44
C GLY A 859 13.07 -9.04 37.15
N PRO A 860 11.81 -9.49 37.34
CA PRO A 860 11.40 -10.85 36.95
C PRO A 860 11.59 -11.13 35.45
N ILE A 861 11.32 -10.15 34.59
CA ILE A 861 11.45 -10.26 33.13
C ILE A 861 12.91 -10.38 32.72
N THR A 862 13.81 -9.58 33.31
CA THR A 862 15.25 -9.64 33.00
C THR A 862 15.84 -11.00 33.36
N VAL A 863 15.40 -11.61 34.47
CA VAL A 863 15.77 -12.98 34.85
C VAL A 863 15.20 -14.01 33.86
N LYS A 864 13.91 -13.90 33.52
CA LYS A 864 13.20 -14.82 32.61
C LYS A 864 13.85 -14.90 31.23
N TYR A 865 14.21 -13.75 30.66
CA TYR A 865 14.84 -13.65 29.34
C TYR A 865 16.38 -13.63 29.39
N ARG A 866 16.97 -13.96 30.54
CA ARG A 866 18.44 -14.07 30.75
C ARG A 866 19.22 -12.85 30.26
N SER A 867 18.77 -11.65 30.61
CA SER A 867 19.48 -10.42 30.24
C SER A 867 20.93 -10.45 30.73
N GLU A 868 21.86 -9.87 29.98
CA GLU A 868 23.24 -9.74 30.44
C GLU A 868 23.33 -8.67 31.54
N ASN A 869 23.57 -9.11 32.77
CA ASN A 869 23.71 -8.24 33.94
C ASN A 869 24.82 -7.19 33.70
N GLY A 870 24.42 -5.92 33.59
CA GLY A 870 25.33 -4.78 33.43
C GLY A 870 25.52 -4.28 31.98
N TYR A 871 24.93 -4.91 30.98
CA TYR A 871 24.93 -4.38 29.61
C TYR A 871 24.24 -2.99 29.57
N GLY A 872 24.80 -2.04 28.82
CA GLY A 872 24.29 -0.66 28.75
C GLY A 872 24.51 0.22 29.99
N ARG A 873 25.03 -0.34 31.10
CA ARG A 873 25.31 0.41 32.35
C ARG A 873 26.33 1.52 32.12
N GLN A 874 27.43 1.24 31.44
CA GLN A 874 28.47 2.26 31.17
C GLN A 874 27.91 3.42 30.34
N THR A 875 27.13 3.12 29.29
CA THR A 875 26.46 4.14 28.48
C THR A 875 25.53 5.01 29.31
N SER A 876 24.74 4.40 30.20
CA SER A 876 23.86 5.11 31.11
C SER A 876 24.63 6.02 32.07
N LEU A 877 25.73 5.52 32.65
CA LEU A 877 26.61 6.28 33.55
C LEU A 877 27.32 7.44 32.82
N ASP A 878 27.77 7.23 31.58
CA ASP A 878 28.42 8.28 30.79
C ASP A 878 27.42 9.38 30.41
N LEU A 879 26.18 9.02 30.06
CA LEU A 879 25.11 9.98 29.83
C LEU A 879 24.76 10.75 31.11
N GLN A 880 24.62 10.05 32.25
CA GLN A 880 24.43 10.67 33.56
C GLN A 880 25.52 11.69 33.84
N LYS A 881 26.81 11.33 33.71
CA LYS A 881 27.94 12.25 33.96
C LYS A 881 27.92 13.47 33.05
N ARG A 882 27.50 13.34 31.79
CA ARG A 882 27.40 14.46 30.84
C ARG A 882 26.23 15.40 31.15
N LEU A 883 25.10 14.84 31.55
CA LEU A 883 23.91 15.61 31.92
C LEU A 883 24.01 16.22 33.33
N PHE A 884 24.80 15.61 34.21
CA PHE A 884 25.04 16.02 35.61
C PHE A 884 26.55 16.06 35.91
N PRO A 885 27.32 17.02 35.36
CA PRO A 885 28.77 17.06 35.52
C PRO A 885 29.20 17.39 36.96
N ASP A 886 30.16 16.63 37.48
CA ASP A 886 30.90 16.92 38.71
C ASP A 886 32.14 17.76 38.37
N THR A 887 32.11 19.08 38.61
CA THR A 887 33.21 19.97 39.08
C THR A 887 33.08 21.43 38.59
N ASP A 888 33.19 22.35 39.56
CA ASP A 888 33.71 23.73 39.64
C ASP A 888 33.69 24.73 38.45
N VAL A 889 33.20 24.39 37.27
CA VAL A 889 33.08 25.32 36.13
C VAL A 889 31.66 25.30 35.58
N GLY A 890 30.71 25.80 36.38
CA GLY A 890 29.32 26.02 35.97
C GLY A 890 28.27 25.36 36.87
N ASN A 891 28.10 25.92 38.08
CA ASN A 891 26.94 25.84 38.98
C ASN A 891 25.87 24.73 38.71
N ILE A 892 26.02 23.59 39.37
CA ILE A 892 24.88 22.96 40.08
C ILE A 892 25.32 22.80 41.53
N SER A 893 25.36 23.93 42.24
CA SER A 893 25.59 23.99 43.69
C SER A 893 24.38 23.50 44.49
N GLY A 894 23.24 23.32 43.82
CA GLY A 894 21.94 23.13 44.46
C GLY A 894 21.44 24.37 45.19
N SER A 895 22.12 25.53 45.08
CA SER A 895 21.85 26.70 45.93
C SER A 895 21.06 27.83 45.24
N ASN A 896 20.92 27.82 43.91
CA ASN A 896 20.18 28.84 43.16
C ASN A 896 19.13 28.25 42.20
N ALA A 897 18.13 29.05 41.81
CA ALA A 897 17.00 28.61 41.00
C ALA A 897 17.38 28.11 39.59
N TYR A 898 18.46 28.64 39.01
CA TYR A 898 18.94 28.24 37.69
C TYR A 898 19.52 26.82 37.71
N ASP A 899 20.29 26.49 38.73
CA ASP A 899 20.85 25.15 38.94
C ASP A 899 19.75 24.09 39.06
N ILE A 900 18.64 24.42 39.74
CA ILE A 900 17.47 23.54 39.87
C ILE A 900 16.78 23.36 38.51
N LEU A 901 16.62 24.43 37.73
CA LEU A 901 16.03 24.36 36.39
C LEU A 901 16.88 23.50 35.45
N MET A 902 18.21 23.64 35.50
CA MET A 902 19.15 22.81 34.74
C MET A 902 19.08 21.35 35.17
N ALA A 903 19.03 21.06 36.47
CA ALA A 903 18.87 19.70 36.97
C ALA A 903 17.55 19.04 36.51
N LEU A 904 16.44 19.80 36.50
CA LEU A 904 15.15 19.32 35.98
C LEU A 904 15.18 19.10 34.46
N GLN A 905 15.90 19.95 33.71
CA GLN A 905 16.09 19.77 32.27
C GLN A 905 16.93 18.52 31.97
N SER A 906 18.03 18.32 32.69
CA SER A 906 18.86 17.12 32.59
C SER A 906 18.08 15.85 32.95
N PHE A 907 17.25 15.91 33.99
CA PHE A 907 16.35 14.82 34.36
C PHE A 907 15.33 14.51 33.25
N TYR A 908 14.73 15.55 32.65
CA TYR A 908 13.82 15.40 31.49
C TYR A 908 14.50 14.73 30.29
N LEU A 909 15.75 15.07 29.99
CA LEU A 909 16.52 14.45 28.92
C LEU A 909 16.85 12.98 29.20
N PHE A 910 17.23 12.65 30.45
CA PHE A 910 17.52 11.25 30.82
C PHE A 910 16.24 10.40 30.82
N LEU A 911 15.09 10.95 31.22
CA LEU A 911 13.79 10.28 31.07
C LEU A 911 13.53 9.88 29.60
N GLY A 912 13.95 10.70 28.63
CA GLY A 912 13.79 10.40 27.20
C GLY A 912 14.68 9.29 26.72
N HIS A 913 15.88 9.16 27.30
CA HIS A 913 16.74 8.00 27.05
C HIS A 913 16.05 6.71 27.50
N VAL A 914 15.50 6.68 28.72
CA VAL A 914 14.77 5.51 29.24
C VAL A 914 13.49 5.23 28.43
N GLU A 915 12.72 6.27 28.10
CA GLU A 915 11.51 6.15 27.28
C GLU A 915 11.82 5.51 25.92
N SER A 916 12.91 5.92 25.27
CA SER A 916 13.32 5.35 23.97
C SER A 916 13.58 3.84 24.05
N HIS A 917 14.11 3.35 25.17
CA HIS A 917 14.29 1.92 25.39
C HIS A 917 12.95 1.20 25.53
N ILE A 918 12.01 1.77 26.29
CA ILE A 918 10.67 1.20 26.47
C ILE A 918 9.87 1.20 25.18
N ILE A 919 9.92 2.28 24.39
CA ILE A 919 9.33 2.34 23.05
C ILE A 919 9.88 1.21 22.16
N THR A 920 11.18 0.91 22.27
CA THR A 920 11.83 -0.14 21.47
C THR A 920 11.43 -1.55 21.93
N ILE A 921 11.33 -1.78 23.25
CA ILE A 921 11.07 -3.11 23.81
C ILE A 921 9.57 -3.46 23.80
N SER A 922 8.66 -2.48 23.88
CA SER A 922 7.21 -2.76 23.98
C SER A 922 6.68 -3.62 22.82
N PRO A 923 7.02 -3.35 21.55
CA PRO A 923 6.65 -4.23 20.44
C PRO A 923 7.27 -5.63 20.52
N ALA A 924 8.48 -5.74 21.07
CA ALA A 924 9.13 -7.03 21.27
C ALA A 924 8.47 -7.84 22.39
N ALA A 925 8.02 -7.19 23.47
CA ALA A 925 7.24 -7.82 24.54
C ALA A 925 5.93 -8.40 23.99
N GLN A 926 5.21 -7.61 23.18
CA GLN A 926 4.00 -8.07 22.50
C GLN A 926 4.26 -9.27 21.58
N ALA A 927 5.37 -9.25 20.82
CA ALA A 927 5.77 -10.36 19.94
C ALA A 927 6.09 -11.67 20.68
N THR A 928 6.35 -11.63 21.99
CA THR A 928 6.56 -12.85 22.81
C THR A 928 5.27 -13.46 23.33
N TRP A 929 4.14 -12.74 23.25
CA TRP A 929 2.86 -13.08 23.89
C TRP A 929 2.94 -13.38 25.39
N ASP A 930 3.93 -12.79 26.06
CA ASP A 930 4.15 -12.93 27.49
C ASP A 930 3.41 -11.83 28.24
N ARG A 931 2.25 -12.14 28.82
CA ARG A 931 1.40 -11.18 29.56
C ARG A 931 2.15 -10.46 30.68
N GLU A 932 3.09 -11.15 31.33
CA GLU A 932 3.89 -10.55 32.40
C GLU A 932 4.83 -9.49 31.83
N PHE A 933 5.47 -9.79 30.70
CA PHE A 933 6.37 -8.87 30.01
C PHE A 933 5.61 -7.66 29.46
N ILE A 934 4.49 -7.89 28.76
CA ILE A 934 3.61 -6.84 28.24
C ILE A 934 3.13 -5.93 29.39
N GLY A 935 2.62 -6.52 30.46
CA GLY A 935 2.16 -5.77 31.63
C GLY A 935 3.27 -4.98 32.34
N ALA A 936 4.50 -5.49 32.33
CA ALA A 936 5.66 -4.76 32.86
C ALA A 936 6.01 -3.55 31.97
N THR A 937 6.09 -3.71 30.64
CA THR A 937 6.40 -2.61 29.73
C THR A 937 5.32 -1.53 29.76
N ASP A 938 4.04 -1.91 29.78
CA ASP A 938 2.91 -0.97 29.82
C ASP A 938 2.88 -0.17 31.13
N PHE A 939 3.15 -0.85 32.25
CA PHE A 939 3.26 -0.19 33.55
C PHE A 939 4.40 0.84 33.53
N VAL A 940 5.59 0.45 33.06
CA VAL A 940 6.75 1.33 33.01
C VAL A 940 6.49 2.53 32.11
N ASN A 941 5.92 2.30 30.92
CA ASN A 941 5.56 3.38 29.99
C ASN A 941 4.59 4.38 30.64
N THR A 942 3.56 3.89 31.33
CA THR A 942 2.61 4.72 32.08
C THR A 942 3.31 5.54 33.16
N GLN A 943 4.23 4.92 33.91
CA GLN A 943 4.98 5.60 34.96
C GLN A 943 5.94 6.66 34.39
N ILE A 944 6.64 6.38 33.29
CA ILE A 944 7.49 7.35 32.59
C ILE A 944 6.67 8.58 32.16
N GLY A 945 5.48 8.36 31.59
CA GLY A 945 4.55 9.45 31.26
C GLY A 945 4.18 10.33 32.47
N ARG A 946 3.95 9.72 33.64
CA ARG A 946 3.71 10.46 34.90
C ARG A 946 4.93 11.28 35.33
N MET A 947 6.13 10.71 35.23
CA MET A 947 7.38 11.42 35.56
C MET A 947 7.59 12.61 34.62
N TYR A 948 7.38 12.41 33.31
CA TYR A 948 7.43 13.46 32.31
C TYR A 948 6.44 14.60 32.58
N GLY A 949 5.19 14.27 32.86
CA GLY A 949 4.14 15.24 33.16
C GLY A 949 4.54 16.16 34.33
N TRP A 950 5.05 15.58 35.41
CA TRP A 950 5.52 16.35 36.57
C TRP A 950 6.75 17.21 36.23
N THR A 951 7.78 16.63 35.60
CA THR A 951 9.00 17.37 35.27
C THR A 951 8.73 18.53 34.32
N LYS A 952 7.87 18.32 33.31
CA LYS A 952 7.44 19.37 32.37
C LYS A 952 6.68 20.49 33.08
N GLN A 953 5.82 20.17 34.03
CA GLN A 953 5.11 21.16 34.84
C GLN A 953 6.08 22.00 35.68
N GLN A 954 7.08 21.37 36.30
CA GLN A 954 8.10 22.08 37.09
C GLN A 954 8.97 22.98 36.21
N LEU A 955 9.39 22.52 35.03
CA LEU A 955 10.11 23.34 34.05
C LEU A 955 9.27 24.56 33.61
N GLY A 956 8.01 24.35 33.25
CA GLY A 956 7.12 25.41 32.78
C GLY A 956 6.78 26.45 33.84
N SER A 957 6.57 26.02 35.09
CA SER A 957 6.23 26.93 36.21
C SER A 957 7.43 27.77 36.67
N ARG A 958 8.65 27.21 36.62
CA ARG A 958 9.87 27.87 37.11
C ARG A 958 10.60 28.67 36.03
N GLY A 959 10.42 28.33 34.76
CA GLY A 959 11.08 28.98 33.61
C GLY A 959 10.99 30.52 33.63
N PRO A 960 9.79 31.13 33.69
CA PRO A 960 9.65 32.58 33.63
C PRO A 960 10.39 33.35 34.75
N GLN A 961 10.39 32.81 35.97
CA GLN A 961 11.02 33.46 37.13
C GLN A 961 12.52 33.18 37.24
N THR A 962 12.98 32.07 36.68
CA THR A 962 14.39 31.66 36.72
C THR A 962 15.21 32.29 35.61
N LEU A 963 14.63 32.44 34.41
CA LEU A 963 15.32 32.99 33.24
C LEU A 963 15.34 34.54 33.21
N LEU A 964 14.70 35.19 34.20
CA LEU A 964 14.66 36.65 34.40
C LEU A 964 14.45 37.41 33.08
N VAL A 965 13.24 37.32 32.49
CA VAL A 965 12.92 37.98 31.20
C VAL A 965 13.11 39.49 31.32
N PRO A 966 14.14 40.10 30.69
CA PRO A 966 14.40 41.52 30.83
C PRO A 966 13.38 42.33 30.04
N CYS A 967 12.71 43.30 30.68
CA CYS A 967 11.81 44.21 29.98
C CYS A 967 12.62 45.27 29.21
N LYS A 968 13.06 44.95 27.98
CA LYS A 968 13.80 45.91 27.13
C LYS A 968 12.94 47.07 26.59
N GLU A 969 11.63 47.09 26.82
CA GLU A 969 10.73 48.15 26.35
C GLU A 969 10.10 49.03 27.43
N ALA A 970 10.18 48.69 28.73
CA ALA A 970 9.63 49.57 29.77
C ALA A 970 10.36 50.92 29.90
N ALA A 971 11.65 50.97 29.54
CA ALA A 971 12.40 52.23 29.49
C ALA A 971 12.05 53.07 28.25
N LYS A 972 11.85 52.44 27.08
CA LYS A 972 11.53 53.14 25.82
C LYS A 972 10.06 53.59 25.71
N LEU A 973 9.13 52.89 26.38
CA LEU A 973 7.74 53.31 26.45
C LEU A 973 7.56 54.55 27.34
N LYS A 974 8.33 54.66 28.43
CA LYS A 974 8.25 55.82 29.34
C LYS A 974 8.69 57.11 28.65
N ASP A 975 9.74 57.06 27.83
CA ASP A 975 10.21 58.24 27.09
C ASP A 975 9.27 58.60 25.94
N ARG A 976 8.74 57.61 25.20
CA ARG A 976 7.73 57.85 24.14
C ARG A 976 6.40 58.40 24.66
N MET A 977 5.95 57.95 25.84
CA MET A 977 4.73 58.46 26.45
C MET A 977 4.91 59.86 27.05
N LYS A 978 6.15 60.28 27.37
CA LYS A 978 6.44 61.63 27.84
C LYS A 978 6.45 62.63 26.68
N ASP A 979 7.03 62.26 25.54
CA ASP A 979 7.06 63.11 24.34
C ASP A 979 5.67 63.29 23.70
N GLU A 980 4.80 62.28 23.75
CA GLU A 980 3.41 62.38 23.26
C GLU A 980 2.45 63.15 24.19
N LEU A 981 2.81 63.32 25.47
CA LEU A 981 2.04 64.12 26.44
C LEU A 981 2.48 65.59 26.49
N ASP A 982 3.67 65.93 25.99
CA ASP A 982 4.14 67.32 25.83
C ASP A 982 3.88 67.90 24.42
N THR A 983 3.30 67.12 23.49
CA THR A 983 2.91 67.57 22.13
C THR A 983 1.40 67.41 21.80
N LYS A 984 0.54 67.28 22.81
CA LYS A 984 -0.90 67.53 22.73
C LYS A 984 -1.34 68.44 23.87
#